data_AF-R7SDP6-F1
#
_entry.id   AF-R7SDP6-F1
#
_cell.length_a   1.000
_cell.length_b   1.000
_cell.length_c   1.000
_cell.angle_alpha   90.00
_cell.angle_beta   90.00
_cell.angle_gamma   90.00
#
_symmetry.space_group_name_H-M   'P 1'
#
loop_
_entity.id
_entity.type
_entity.pdbx_description
1 polymer ?
#
loop_
_entity_poly.entity_id
_entity_poly.type
_entity_poly.pdbx_seq_one_letter_code
_entity_poly.pdbx_strand_id
1 'polypeptide(L)'
;MFSNIPPRQRHIMANSMPFKCCQPQCAYRFTRKDDCISHEQVLALVVLIIIFMIIPLLYRLSCTALLEASLFVVPELLGNIIFSLTDSGKSCLPHVAVVCKAFREPALDAIYWSVGFNEFFLCLGPDVVAYESMGEVDTLELKRALEHRDWTALLSYGRRVRNISYPCKEGVLRCQIQDNIYEALARSPVIHIFPRLLSLLLKGTPPIVNVHTFLCSPCLQSVTLDTSDIPGGAVPVLQEIASSCPNVLHFCCIGGQRLTEGALCNIICQWQRLEELIFPPLYRRSIIHLGGLLSLRRLFLYLTPGEKWVQDNLHWELKTLSELRIYAVPGPSICVAALPLIFHNVESTSPMMSLDHLEIQTLGREGRWTASDAISAIVRSPSRSVSAKSLKSLVMFVGSDFASPQPSDWDEATNLLTAFTNLRTFQVPLCSSIKLGLSRSQLFRLLQSWPLVEDIHIRLDTPLTIYDLLDIVSLYPCLKRFNVNVSFTMKNVTSLSEDQDILFPNNAVTFLCLLWEGSTDQQELVMSHDAHAVATLLLSMFPCLQFIGYADYIDKGNREVLRQITHPSWVDVMSAVHRMHSESKRIFGVHRGPGTTGDDEAFLPRIAAVCKTFRDPALDALYWTVGFNKFFLCLGRDVMTYEASGQADVLRMRRALETDDWRILMSYGQRVRNLSYPCKEDPSQCQIQHDIYEALAQSPALHVFPRLLSLTLKDIPPVIEVQSFLCAPSLQTITMHVGDVPGDVVPVLDNIASSCPNVLYFRCIGGEKLPEDALYSALCRWLRLRELLMPSLYRKSITILGDLPCLRRIWLCVSHNERWIQARIPWSLKTLDELRIYAFGDPGVCDVALPLIFQTTKPTPSMTSLRHLQVHILGITDRWTMHDAITVIVRAPSESASAKSLESLEIFLETGIASTEASNWEDAIELLAAFQNLKTFKILPGSSRSMLGISKNQLIRLLRSWPLIEDIDFRLDIPLNIHDLVYIIALSQQLQRFKVNVSIAMEDVTSLDQDQDSAFPQNTVTSLCLLWEGCEDQHSVTRNDIQVIARLLFKLTPSLDNISYADHSGGGASTLGTPPSWTDVMSVVRELQSEYK
;
A
#
# COMPACT_ATOMS: atom_id res chain seq x y z
N MET A 1 -47.70 14.01 49.94
CA MET A 1 -47.88 12.63 50.45
C MET A 1 -46.74 11.79 49.88
N PHE A 2 -45.79 11.21 50.61
CA PHE A 2 -45.26 11.41 51.98
C PHE A 2 -43.73 11.21 51.83
N SER A 3 -42.82 12.18 52.03
CA SER A 3 -42.33 12.82 53.26
C SER A 3 -41.46 11.95 54.19
N ASN A 4 -40.12 12.04 54.07
CA ASN A 4 -39.15 12.45 55.12
C ASN A 4 -37.72 12.69 54.51
N ILE A 5 -36.75 13.53 54.97
CA ILE A 5 -36.53 14.46 56.13
C ILE A 5 -35.61 13.88 57.25
N PRO A 6 -34.50 14.53 57.73
CA PRO A 6 -33.64 15.60 57.15
C PRO A 6 -32.08 15.43 57.42
N PRO A 7 -31.24 16.40 57.92
CA PRO A 7 -30.42 17.40 57.17
C PRO A 7 -28.91 17.57 57.60
N ARG A 8 -28.26 18.69 57.14
CA ARG A 8 -26.96 19.34 57.55
C ARG A 8 -25.70 18.82 56.84
N GLN A 9 -24.63 19.60 56.56
CA GLN A 9 -24.28 21.06 56.56
C GLN A 9 -22.98 21.18 55.67
N ARG A 10 -22.57 22.27 54.98
CA ARG A 10 -22.30 23.67 55.40
C ARG A 10 -22.23 24.66 54.19
N HIS A 11 -22.38 25.94 54.53
CA HIS A 11 -21.87 27.21 53.94
C HIS A 11 -20.46 27.18 53.26
N ILE A 12 -20.00 28.14 52.42
CA ILE A 12 -20.53 29.45 51.92
C ILE A 12 -19.78 29.96 50.65
N MET A 13 -20.29 31.05 50.03
CA MET A 13 -19.64 32.01 49.10
C MET A 13 -19.41 31.66 47.62
N ALA A 14 -20.28 32.25 46.78
CA ALA A 14 -19.90 33.13 45.67
C ALA A 14 -21.00 34.21 45.53
N ASN A 15 -20.69 35.43 45.06
CA ASN A 15 -21.61 36.57 45.10
C ASN A 15 -21.47 37.45 43.83
N SER A 16 -22.54 38.16 43.43
CA SER A 16 -22.61 39.20 42.35
C SER A 16 -22.04 38.82 40.96
N MET A 17 -22.86 38.69 39.90
CA MET A 17 -23.45 39.78 39.07
C MET A 17 -22.43 40.58 38.21
N PRO A 18 -22.84 41.19 37.07
CA PRO A 18 -23.62 40.57 35.99
C PRO A 18 -23.14 41.01 34.58
N PHE A 19 -22.78 40.09 33.67
CA PHE A 19 -22.53 40.44 32.27
C PHE A 19 -23.64 39.96 31.33
N LYS A 20 -24.30 40.92 30.66
CA LYS A 20 -25.00 40.67 29.41
C LYS A 20 -23.95 40.33 28.36
N CYS A 21 -23.86 39.06 27.97
CA CYS A 21 -23.26 38.70 26.69
C CYS A 21 -24.41 38.41 25.71
N CYS A 22 -24.54 39.22 24.67
CA CYS A 22 -25.52 38.96 23.61
C CYS A 22 -25.18 37.62 22.94
N GLN A 23 -26.16 36.77 22.70
CA GLN A 23 -25.95 35.57 21.89
C GLN A 23 -25.59 35.97 20.45
N PRO A 24 -24.41 35.62 19.92
CA PRO A 24 -24.33 35.32 18.50
C PRO A 24 -25.04 34.00 18.26
N GLN A 25 -25.85 33.93 17.21
CA GLN A 25 -26.47 32.67 16.81
C GLN A 25 -25.36 31.73 16.29
N CYS A 26 -25.05 30.65 17.00
CA CYS A 26 -24.15 29.59 16.51
C CYS A 26 -24.83 28.75 15.43
N ALA A 27 -25.16 29.38 14.31
CA ALA A 27 -25.78 28.79 13.13
C ALA A 27 -24.74 28.04 12.28
N TYR A 28 -24.12 27.00 12.85
CA TYR A 28 -23.29 26.07 12.08
C TYR A 28 -24.17 25.18 11.18
N ARG A 29 -24.48 25.69 9.98
CA ARG A 29 -24.99 24.86 8.88
C ARG A 29 -23.87 23.96 8.38
N PHE A 30 -24.02 22.65 8.57
CA PHE A 30 -23.32 21.67 7.73
C PHE A 30 -23.84 21.81 6.28
N THR A 31 -23.06 22.42 5.39
CA THR A 31 -23.31 22.45 3.94
C THR A 31 -22.66 21.28 3.19
N ARG A 32 -22.49 20.15 3.88
CA ARG A 32 -22.76 18.83 3.28
C ARG A 32 -23.82 18.12 4.13
N LYS A 33 -25.08 18.35 3.75
CA LYS A 33 -26.18 17.41 3.97
C LYS A 33 -25.96 16.21 3.02
N ASP A 34 -26.31 14.97 3.36
CA ASP A 34 -26.89 14.47 4.61
C ASP A 34 -26.10 13.22 5.06
N ASP A 35 -25.87 13.08 6.37
CA ASP A 35 -26.42 11.99 7.20
C ASP A 35 -26.16 12.36 8.67
N CYS A 36 -27.13 12.12 9.55
CA CYS A 36 -27.07 12.58 10.95
C CYS A 36 -27.58 11.52 11.91
N ILE A 37 -26.64 10.77 12.47
CA ILE A 37 -26.86 9.83 13.55
C ILE A 37 -27.41 10.61 14.77
N SER A 38 -28.63 10.30 15.15
CA SER A 38 -29.34 10.88 16.29
C SER A 38 -28.72 10.50 17.64
N HIS A 39 -29.01 11.35 18.63
CA HIS A 39 -28.46 11.33 19.98
C HIS A 39 -28.80 10.05 20.78
N GLU A 40 -29.81 9.27 20.36
CA GLU A 40 -30.13 7.95 20.94
C GLU A 40 -29.33 6.80 20.31
N GLN A 41 -28.90 6.92 19.04
CA GLN A 41 -28.22 5.83 18.32
C GLN A 41 -26.82 5.56 18.88
N VAL A 42 -25.94 6.56 18.96
CA VAL A 42 -24.61 6.32 19.58
C VAL A 42 -24.73 6.00 21.07
N LEU A 43 -25.74 6.54 21.77
CA LEU A 43 -25.96 6.22 23.19
C LEU A 43 -26.09 4.70 23.38
N ALA A 44 -26.95 4.07 22.58
CA ALA A 44 -27.13 2.64 22.67
C ALA A 44 -26.04 1.82 21.92
N LEU A 45 -25.19 2.45 21.09
CA LEU A 45 -24.07 1.79 20.40
C LEU A 45 -23.02 1.45 21.46
N VAL A 46 -22.83 2.38 22.39
CA VAL A 46 -21.95 2.19 23.53
C VAL A 46 -22.59 1.23 24.54
N VAL A 47 -23.92 1.25 24.74
CA VAL A 47 -24.61 0.18 25.49
C VAL A 47 -24.36 -1.19 24.85
N LEU A 48 -24.40 -1.30 23.52
CA LEU A 48 -24.07 -2.54 22.80
C LEU A 48 -22.62 -2.97 23.02
N ILE A 49 -21.63 -2.07 22.92
CA ILE A 49 -20.22 -2.44 23.13
C ILE A 49 -19.95 -2.81 24.61
N ILE A 50 -20.58 -2.10 25.56
CA ILE A 50 -20.57 -2.44 26.98
C ILE A 50 -21.14 -3.85 27.22
N ILE A 51 -22.28 -4.16 26.60
CA ILE A 51 -22.93 -5.47 26.70
C ILE A 51 -22.05 -6.57 26.08
N PHE A 52 -21.52 -6.39 24.87
CA PHE A 52 -20.88 -7.47 24.13
C PHE A 52 -19.41 -7.71 24.46
N MET A 53 -18.62 -6.70 24.85
CA MET A 53 -17.20 -6.89 25.19
C MET A 53 -16.96 -7.14 26.68
N ILE A 54 -17.78 -6.56 27.56
CA ILE A 54 -17.50 -6.56 29.01
C ILE A 54 -18.22 -7.70 29.73
N ILE A 55 -19.44 -8.09 29.32
CA ILE A 55 -20.17 -9.19 29.97
C ILE A 55 -19.42 -10.54 29.92
N PRO A 56 -18.74 -10.93 28.82
CA PRO A 56 -17.90 -12.14 28.81
C PRO A 56 -16.74 -12.09 29.82
N LEU A 57 -16.23 -10.89 30.12
CA LEU A 57 -15.19 -10.68 31.14
C LEU A 57 -15.78 -10.72 32.57
N LEU A 58 -16.98 -10.15 32.75
CA LEU A 58 -17.72 -10.11 34.01
C LEU A 58 -18.35 -11.44 34.41
N TYR A 59 -18.46 -12.42 33.51
CA TYR A 59 -18.97 -13.77 33.85
C TYR A 59 -18.08 -14.55 34.85
N ARG A 60 -16.97 -13.95 35.31
CA ARG A 60 -16.13 -14.42 36.43
C ARG A 60 -16.27 -13.61 37.74
N LEU A 61 -17.05 -12.52 37.78
CA LEU A 61 -17.16 -11.63 38.95
C LEU A 61 -18.62 -11.28 39.28
N SER A 62 -19.13 -11.90 40.35
CA SER A 62 -20.55 -11.90 40.74
C SER A 62 -21.04 -10.60 41.41
N CYS A 63 -21.11 -9.48 40.68
CA CYS A 63 -21.76 -8.24 41.15
C CYS A 63 -22.33 -7.38 40.00
N THR A 64 -23.65 -7.43 39.78
CA THR A 64 -24.31 -6.70 38.69
C THR A 64 -24.88 -5.32 39.09
N ALA A 65 -25.09 -5.04 40.38
CA ALA A 65 -25.86 -3.88 40.84
C ALA A 65 -25.06 -2.58 41.09
N LEU A 66 -23.74 -2.57 40.87
CA LEU A 66 -22.84 -1.44 41.20
C LEU A 66 -22.13 -0.83 39.98
N LEU A 67 -22.45 -1.29 38.76
CA LEU A 67 -21.67 -1.00 37.55
C LEU A 67 -22.22 0.13 36.67
N GLU A 68 -23.52 0.40 36.63
CA GLU A 68 -24.09 1.47 35.78
C GLU A 68 -23.53 2.86 36.12
N ALA A 69 -23.24 3.11 37.40
CA ALA A 69 -22.61 4.35 37.84
C ALA A 69 -21.08 4.34 37.68
N SER A 70 -20.41 3.19 37.76
CA SER A 70 -18.94 3.11 37.80
C SER A 70 -18.29 2.87 36.44
N LEU A 71 -19.01 2.35 35.44
CA LEU A 71 -18.48 2.18 34.08
C LEU A 71 -18.24 3.52 33.38
N PHE A 72 -19.03 4.56 33.71
CA PHE A 72 -18.76 5.96 33.32
C PHE A 72 -17.69 6.66 34.20
N VAL A 73 -17.22 6.02 35.27
CA VAL A 73 -16.15 6.53 36.16
C VAL A 73 -14.77 5.97 35.77
N VAL A 74 -14.70 5.16 34.71
CA VAL A 74 -13.44 4.70 34.08
C VAL A 74 -13.35 5.26 32.65
N PRO A 75 -12.95 6.54 32.46
CA PRO A 75 -12.77 7.15 31.14
C PRO A 75 -11.87 6.36 30.19
N GLU A 76 -10.92 5.60 30.72
CA GLU A 76 -9.98 4.74 30.01
C GLU A 76 -10.71 3.64 29.20
N LEU A 77 -11.74 3.06 29.80
CA LEU A 77 -12.56 2.02 29.17
C LEU A 77 -13.46 2.61 28.08
N LEU A 78 -14.00 3.81 28.32
CA LEU A 78 -14.76 4.57 27.33
C LEU A 78 -13.86 5.01 26.15
N GLY A 79 -12.61 5.36 26.43
CA GLY A 79 -11.57 5.60 25.45
C GLY A 79 -11.32 4.37 24.58
N ASN A 80 -10.97 3.23 25.18
CA ASN A 80 -10.71 1.98 24.47
C ASN A 80 -11.87 1.57 23.55
N ILE A 81 -13.12 1.69 24.03
CA ILE A 81 -14.34 1.43 23.25
C ILE A 81 -14.41 2.28 21.98
N ILE A 82 -14.08 3.58 22.06
CA ILE A 82 -14.12 4.48 20.91
C ILE A 82 -12.86 4.34 20.04
N PHE A 83 -11.73 3.91 20.60
CA PHE A 83 -10.55 3.53 19.82
C PHE A 83 -10.81 2.30 18.95
N SER A 84 -11.51 1.28 19.43
CA SER A 84 -11.92 0.16 18.56
C SER A 84 -12.87 0.57 17.41
N LEU A 85 -13.45 1.79 17.44
CA LEU A 85 -14.19 2.33 16.30
C LEU A 85 -13.29 3.01 15.26
N THR A 86 -12.03 3.39 15.56
CA THR A 86 -11.12 3.97 14.57
C THR A 86 -10.81 2.99 13.45
N ASP A 87 -10.73 1.70 13.79
CA ASP A 87 -10.43 0.60 12.86
C ASP A 87 -11.57 0.38 11.85
N SER A 88 -12.81 0.72 12.24
CA SER A 88 -14.00 0.74 11.35
C SER A 88 -14.13 2.01 10.51
N GLY A 89 -13.22 2.98 10.68
CA GLY A 89 -13.14 4.22 9.90
C GLY A 89 -13.49 5.48 10.70
N LYS A 90 -12.63 6.50 10.58
CA LYS A 90 -12.72 7.79 11.32
C LYS A 90 -14.03 8.57 11.10
N SER A 91 -14.81 8.26 10.05
CA SER A 91 -16.03 8.98 9.66
C SER A 91 -17.18 8.87 10.66
N CYS A 92 -17.24 7.81 11.47
CA CYS A 92 -18.26 7.66 12.51
C CYS A 92 -18.02 8.56 13.73
N LEU A 93 -16.75 8.84 14.06
CA LEU A 93 -16.34 9.46 15.31
C LEU A 93 -16.84 10.91 15.53
N PRO A 94 -16.94 11.79 14.51
CA PRO A 94 -17.57 13.11 14.67
C PRO A 94 -19.02 13.03 15.15
N HIS A 95 -19.75 11.98 14.74
CA HIS A 95 -21.11 11.72 15.21
C HIS A 95 -21.11 11.22 16.66
N VAL A 96 -20.14 10.38 17.04
CA VAL A 96 -19.95 9.95 18.43
C VAL A 96 -19.66 11.16 19.35
N ALA A 97 -18.85 12.11 18.88
CA ALA A 97 -18.45 13.29 19.64
C ALA A 97 -19.60 14.29 19.94
N VAL A 98 -20.70 14.28 19.17
CA VAL A 98 -21.86 15.17 19.39
C VAL A 98 -22.97 14.54 20.25
N VAL A 99 -22.88 13.25 20.59
CA VAL A 99 -24.00 12.51 21.20
C VAL A 99 -24.11 12.67 22.72
N CYS A 100 -23.03 12.88 23.47
CA CYS A 100 -23.15 13.27 24.87
C CYS A 100 -21.81 13.81 25.40
N LYS A 101 -21.85 14.58 26.49
CA LYS A 101 -20.65 15.20 27.09
C LYS A 101 -19.57 14.18 27.49
N ALA A 102 -19.95 12.96 27.88
CA ALA A 102 -19.01 11.88 28.19
C ALA A 102 -18.36 11.28 26.93
N PHE A 103 -19.06 11.27 25.79
CA PHE A 103 -18.53 10.78 24.51
C PHE A 103 -17.71 11.83 23.76
N ARG A 104 -18.04 13.10 23.96
CA ARG A 104 -17.36 14.23 23.30
C ARG A 104 -15.85 14.16 23.45
N GLU A 105 -15.34 14.04 24.67
CA GLU A 105 -13.90 14.10 24.90
C GLU A 105 -13.17 12.86 24.34
N PRO A 106 -13.56 11.60 24.63
CA PRO A 106 -12.86 10.44 24.09
C PRO A 106 -13.05 10.25 22.57
N ALA A 107 -14.16 10.71 21.98
CA ALA A 107 -14.35 10.68 20.53
C ALA A 107 -13.59 11.81 19.80
N LEU A 108 -13.49 13.01 20.39
CA LEU A 108 -12.54 14.01 19.89
C LEU A 108 -11.10 13.53 20.04
N ASP A 109 -10.77 12.81 21.12
CA ASP A 109 -9.46 12.18 21.26
C ASP A 109 -9.23 11.14 20.15
N ALA A 110 -10.21 10.30 19.82
CA ALA A 110 -10.09 9.31 18.74
C ALA A 110 -10.03 9.92 17.32
N ILE A 111 -10.78 10.98 17.02
CA ILE A 111 -10.71 11.69 15.73
C ILE A 111 -9.29 12.23 15.47
N TYR A 112 -8.72 12.88 16.48
CA TYR A 112 -7.44 13.57 16.35
C TYR A 112 -6.24 12.69 16.70
N TRP A 113 -6.45 11.51 17.30
CA TRP A 113 -5.39 10.58 17.70
C TRP A 113 -4.41 10.30 16.57
N SER A 114 -4.92 9.95 15.38
CA SER A 114 -4.16 9.86 14.14
C SER A 114 -4.75 10.83 13.14
N VAL A 115 -4.00 11.87 12.78
CA VAL A 115 -4.50 12.96 11.93
C VAL A 115 -3.44 13.38 10.90
N GLY A 116 -3.88 13.77 9.71
CA GLY A 116 -3.02 14.47 8.77
C GLY A 116 -2.63 15.84 9.28
N PHE A 117 -1.38 16.25 9.08
CA PHE A 117 -0.94 17.59 9.48
C PHE A 117 -1.80 18.69 8.82
N ASN A 118 -2.27 18.47 7.58
CA ASN A 118 -3.23 19.33 6.90
C ASN A 118 -4.69 19.18 7.41
N GLU A 119 -5.14 17.94 7.68
CA GLU A 119 -6.49 17.66 8.22
C GLU A 119 -6.73 18.34 9.58
N PHE A 120 -5.68 18.46 10.38
CA PHE A 120 -5.70 19.08 11.70
C PHE A 120 -6.27 20.51 11.69
N PHE A 121 -5.88 21.34 10.72
CA PHE A 121 -6.30 22.74 10.62
C PHE A 121 -7.79 22.90 10.29
N LEU A 122 -8.46 21.88 9.77
CA LEU A 122 -9.90 21.92 9.48
C LEU A 122 -10.76 22.13 10.75
N CYS A 123 -10.18 21.96 11.95
CA CYS A 123 -10.82 22.31 13.22
C CYS A 123 -11.15 23.82 13.37
N LEU A 124 -10.51 24.68 12.59
CA LEU A 124 -10.65 26.13 12.66
C LEU A 124 -11.91 26.68 11.97
N GLY A 125 -12.56 25.89 11.13
CA GLY A 125 -13.76 26.29 10.40
C GLY A 125 -13.51 27.09 9.12
N PRO A 126 -14.53 27.19 8.24
CA PRO A 126 -14.38 27.70 6.88
C PRO A 126 -14.28 29.23 6.75
N ASP A 127 -14.41 29.99 7.86
CA ASP A 127 -14.10 31.42 7.91
C ASP A 127 -12.61 31.69 8.20
N VAL A 128 -11.92 30.75 8.83
CA VAL A 128 -10.47 30.80 9.07
C VAL A 128 -9.72 30.15 7.91
N VAL A 129 -10.10 28.93 7.55
CA VAL A 129 -9.35 28.07 6.62
C VAL A 129 -10.05 27.98 5.27
N ALA A 130 -9.29 28.14 4.19
CA ALA A 130 -9.60 27.58 2.89
C ALA A 130 -8.94 26.19 2.80
N TYR A 131 -9.73 25.20 2.40
CA TYR A 131 -9.23 23.92 1.94
C TYR A 131 -9.79 23.73 0.53
N GLU A 132 -8.93 23.83 -0.47
CA GLU A 132 -9.32 23.76 -1.87
C GLU A 132 -8.63 22.58 -2.56
N SER A 133 -9.42 21.55 -2.84
CA SER A 133 -8.95 20.36 -3.55
C SER A 133 -8.86 20.67 -5.05
N MET A 134 -7.66 21.05 -5.49
CA MET A 134 -7.34 21.49 -6.85
C MET A 134 -6.65 20.39 -7.67
N GLY A 135 -7.22 19.18 -7.67
CA GLY A 135 -6.70 18.07 -8.48
C GLY A 135 -5.55 17.34 -7.79
N GLU A 136 -4.33 17.44 -8.33
CA GLU A 136 -3.12 16.81 -7.74
C GLU A 136 -2.54 17.59 -6.55
N VAL A 137 -3.03 18.81 -6.31
CA VAL A 137 -2.68 19.58 -5.11
C VAL A 137 -3.93 19.91 -4.31
N ASP A 138 -3.98 19.44 -3.06
CA ASP A 138 -4.88 20.00 -2.05
C ASP A 138 -4.22 21.22 -1.43
N THR A 139 -4.74 22.42 -1.69
CA THR A 139 -4.23 23.63 -1.03
C THR A 139 -4.92 23.87 0.30
N LEU A 140 -4.14 24.28 1.29
CA LEU A 140 -4.59 24.66 2.63
C LEU A 140 -4.07 26.07 2.93
N GLU A 141 -4.97 27.01 3.19
CA GLU A 141 -4.64 28.44 3.35
C GLU A 141 -5.46 29.09 4.49
N LEU A 142 -4.90 30.09 5.16
CA LEU A 142 -5.65 30.97 6.06
C LEU A 142 -6.29 32.15 5.30
N LYS A 143 -7.62 32.20 5.26
CA LYS A 143 -8.42 33.32 4.72
C LYS A 143 -8.28 34.61 5.53
N ARG A 144 -7.87 34.49 6.80
CA ARG A 144 -7.60 35.57 7.75
C ARG A 144 -6.59 35.10 8.80
N ALA A 145 -5.87 36.04 9.41
CA ALA A 145 -4.97 35.72 10.51
C ALA A 145 -5.71 35.04 11.68
N LEU A 146 -5.01 34.17 12.40
CA LEU A 146 -5.53 33.46 13.57
C LEU A 146 -5.75 34.41 14.75
N GLU A 147 -7.01 34.60 15.13
CA GLU A 147 -7.41 35.30 16.33
C GLU A 147 -7.21 34.41 17.58
N HIS A 148 -7.30 34.99 18.77
CA HIS A 148 -7.16 34.25 20.04
C HIS A 148 -8.15 33.08 20.18
N ARG A 149 -9.36 33.20 19.61
CA ARG A 149 -10.35 32.10 19.55
C ARG A 149 -9.88 30.91 18.71
N ASP A 150 -9.20 31.18 17.60
CA ASP A 150 -8.75 30.17 16.65
C ASP A 150 -7.55 29.39 17.23
N TRP A 151 -6.61 30.11 17.87
CA TRP A 151 -5.55 29.50 18.69
C TRP A 151 -6.10 28.64 19.82
N THR A 152 -7.13 29.09 20.52
CA THR A 152 -7.76 28.31 21.61
C THR A 152 -8.38 27.02 21.08
N ALA A 153 -8.94 27.04 19.87
CA ALA A 153 -9.41 25.82 19.19
C ALA A 153 -8.24 24.89 18.82
N LEU A 154 -7.23 25.39 18.08
CA LEU A 154 -6.05 24.61 17.69
C LEU A 154 -5.40 23.89 18.87
N LEU A 155 -5.15 24.60 19.98
CA LEU A 155 -4.47 24.01 21.15
C LEU A 155 -5.37 23.05 21.95
N SER A 156 -6.69 23.18 21.84
CA SER A 156 -7.65 22.20 22.40
C SER A 156 -7.62 20.87 21.62
N TYR A 157 -7.45 20.92 20.30
CA TYR A 157 -7.33 19.74 19.45
C TYR A 157 -5.92 19.16 19.40
N GLY A 158 -4.87 20.00 19.40
CA GLY A 158 -3.47 19.55 19.31
C GLY A 158 -3.04 18.67 20.49
N ARG A 159 -3.59 18.92 21.68
CA ARG A 159 -3.45 18.05 22.89
C ARG A 159 -4.01 16.63 22.71
N ARG A 160 -4.82 16.38 21.69
CA ARG A 160 -5.45 15.08 21.39
C ARG A 160 -4.64 14.22 20.43
N VAL A 161 -3.79 14.85 19.62
CA VAL A 161 -2.94 14.16 18.64
C VAL A 161 -1.93 13.25 19.35
N ARG A 162 -1.73 12.06 18.78
CA ARG A 162 -0.66 11.11 19.14
C ARG A 162 0.17 10.71 17.93
N ASN A 163 -0.48 10.48 16.79
CA ASN A 163 0.13 10.06 15.55
C ASN A 163 -0.13 11.16 14.51
N ILE A 164 0.92 11.66 13.86
CA ILE A 164 0.78 12.68 12.83
C ILE A 164 1.49 12.26 11.55
N SER A 165 0.80 12.40 10.42
CA SER A 165 1.33 12.10 9.09
C SER A 165 1.52 13.40 8.32
N TYR A 166 2.75 13.63 7.87
CA TYR A 166 3.15 14.83 7.14
C TYR A 166 3.72 14.44 5.76
N PRO A 167 3.14 14.89 4.62
CA PRO A 167 1.75 15.27 4.41
C PRO A 167 0.87 14.03 4.24
N CYS A 168 -0.45 14.18 4.40
CA CYS A 168 -1.32 13.05 4.71
C CYS A 168 -2.00 12.34 3.52
N LYS A 169 -1.28 12.10 2.40
CA LYS A 169 -1.80 11.26 1.31
C LYS A 169 -0.73 10.35 0.72
N GLU A 170 -1.04 9.05 0.69
CA GLU A 170 -0.40 8.10 -0.21
C GLU A 170 -1.04 8.23 -1.61
N GLY A 171 -0.23 8.15 -2.66
CA GLY A 171 -0.62 8.50 -4.03
C GLY A 171 -0.26 9.93 -4.42
N VAL A 172 -0.59 10.31 -5.65
CA VAL A 172 -0.03 11.49 -6.36
C VAL A 172 -0.56 12.85 -5.86
N LEU A 173 -1.28 12.88 -4.74
CA LEU A 173 -1.93 14.10 -4.22
C LEU A 173 -1.03 14.81 -3.21
N ARG A 174 -0.22 15.77 -3.65
CA ARG A 174 0.57 16.63 -2.74
C ARG A 174 -0.40 17.54 -1.96
N CYS A 175 -0.15 17.79 -0.68
CA CYS A 175 -0.86 18.86 0.04
C CYS A 175 0.05 20.08 0.15
N GLN A 176 -0.31 21.17 -0.53
CA GLN A 176 0.42 22.43 -0.44
C GLN A 176 -0.21 23.29 0.66
N ILE A 177 0.50 23.35 1.77
CA ILE A 177 0.17 24.20 2.92
C ILE A 177 0.80 25.56 2.64
N GLN A 178 -0.02 26.61 2.55
CA GLN A 178 0.45 27.95 2.21
C GLN A 178 1.30 28.55 3.32
N ASP A 179 2.25 29.41 2.95
CA ASP A 179 3.21 30.02 3.89
C ASP A 179 2.52 30.81 5.02
N ASN A 180 1.31 31.33 4.80
CA ASN A 180 0.54 32.00 5.84
C ASN A 180 0.16 31.09 7.03
N ILE A 181 0.13 29.76 6.85
CA ILE A 181 -0.01 28.79 7.94
C ILE A 181 1.31 28.65 8.70
N TYR A 182 2.44 28.55 8.02
CA TYR A 182 3.75 28.47 8.67
C TYR A 182 4.14 29.78 9.39
N GLU A 183 3.81 30.94 8.81
CA GLU A 183 3.90 32.23 9.49
C GLU A 183 3.00 32.31 10.73
N ALA A 184 1.80 31.73 10.68
CA ALA A 184 0.93 31.67 11.86
C ALA A 184 1.53 30.75 12.93
N LEU A 185 1.99 29.55 12.57
CA LEU A 185 2.61 28.58 13.47
C LEU A 185 3.92 29.11 14.09
N ALA A 186 4.72 29.85 13.34
CA ALA A 186 5.88 30.59 13.85
C ALA A 186 5.50 31.65 14.91
N ARG A 187 4.30 32.21 14.78
CA ARG A 187 3.70 33.17 15.73
C ARG A 187 2.78 32.49 16.76
N SER A 188 2.94 31.17 16.95
CA SER A 188 2.20 30.39 17.94
C SER A 188 2.42 30.92 19.37
N PRO A 189 1.37 31.05 20.20
CA PRO A 189 1.50 31.45 21.60
C PRO A 189 2.04 30.33 22.52
N VAL A 190 2.35 29.14 21.99
CA VAL A 190 2.97 28.02 22.72
C VAL A 190 4.03 27.32 21.87
N ILE A 191 4.96 26.64 22.54
CA ILE A 191 5.99 25.79 21.92
C ILE A 191 5.30 24.57 21.27
N HIS A 192 4.92 23.58 22.07
CA HIS A 192 4.34 22.33 21.57
C HIS A 192 2.83 22.47 21.29
N ILE A 193 2.44 22.45 20.02
CA ILE A 193 1.02 22.33 19.62
C ILE A 193 0.54 20.88 19.82
N PHE A 194 1.44 19.90 19.68
CA PHE A 194 1.18 18.47 19.89
C PHE A 194 1.90 17.91 21.14
N PRO A 195 1.61 18.39 22.38
CA PRO A 195 2.35 18.06 23.60
C PRO A 195 2.16 16.61 24.12
N ARG A 196 1.65 15.72 23.28
CA ARG A 196 1.41 14.30 23.55
C ARG A 196 1.68 13.42 22.31
N LEU A 197 2.38 13.94 21.30
CA LEU A 197 2.74 13.15 20.11
C LEU A 197 3.58 11.93 20.52
N LEU A 198 3.19 10.75 20.03
CA LEU A 198 3.77 9.43 20.24
C LEU A 198 4.40 8.86 18.96
N SER A 199 3.80 9.11 17.79
CA SER A 199 4.30 8.66 16.48
C SER A 199 4.33 9.81 15.47
N LEU A 200 5.42 9.90 14.72
CA LEU A 200 5.64 10.90 13.69
C LEU A 200 6.02 10.18 12.38
N LEU A 201 5.15 10.29 11.38
CA LEU A 201 5.36 9.77 10.03
C LEU A 201 5.71 10.94 9.10
N LEU A 202 6.99 11.04 8.73
CA LEU A 202 7.49 12.02 7.76
C LEU A 202 7.55 11.36 6.38
N LYS A 203 6.79 11.91 5.44
CA LYS A 203 6.71 11.55 4.02
C LYS A 203 7.14 12.73 3.17
N GLY A 204 8.26 12.61 2.47
CA GLY A 204 8.98 13.82 2.06
C GLY A 204 9.22 14.73 3.28
N THR A 205 9.12 16.05 3.11
CA THR A 205 9.59 16.97 4.18
C THR A 205 8.82 18.26 4.38
N PRO A 206 8.86 18.79 5.62
CA PRO A 206 8.34 20.11 5.93
C PRO A 206 9.18 21.23 5.32
N PRO A 207 8.57 22.36 4.91
CA PRO A 207 9.32 23.59 4.69
C PRO A 207 9.95 24.01 6.01
N ILE A 208 11.27 24.26 5.98
CA ILE A 208 12.12 24.14 7.17
C ILE A 208 11.89 25.30 8.17
N VAL A 209 11.34 26.42 7.70
CA VAL A 209 11.20 27.66 8.48
C VAL A 209 10.07 27.53 9.51
N ASN A 210 10.47 27.32 10.77
CA ASN A 210 9.63 27.32 11.99
C ASN A 210 8.68 26.11 12.22
N VAL A 211 8.91 24.98 11.55
CA VAL A 211 8.14 23.73 11.81
C VAL A 211 8.58 22.96 13.06
N HIS A 212 9.81 23.20 13.53
CA HIS A 212 10.46 22.44 14.60
C HIS A 212 9.78 22.59 15.98
N THR A 213 9.25 23.78 16.33
CA THR A 213 8.71 24.06 17.67
C THR A 213 7.53 23.18 18.05
N PHE A 214 6.69 22.84 17.08
CA PHE A 214 5.39 22.21 17.35
C PHE A 214 5.33 20.70 17.12
N LEU A 215 6.24 20.12 16.32
CA LEU A 215 6.33 18.66 16.11
C LEU A 215 7.16 17.96 17.18
N CYS A 216 8.19 18.61 17.74
CA CYS A 216 9.02 18.02 18.78
C CYS A 216 8.20 17.86 20.07
N SER A 217 8.12 16.64 20.59
CA SER A 217 7.26 16.27 21.72
C SER A 217 7.99 15.27 22.62
N PRO A 218 8.19 15.54 23.93
CA PRO A 218 8.94 14.66 24.83
C PRO A 218 8.29 13.28 25.04
N CYS A 219 7.05 13.10 24.57
CA CYS A 219 6.32 11.83 24.56
C CYS A 219 6.57 10.96 23.32
N LEU A 220 7.34 11.42 22.32
CA LEU A 220 7.52 10.69 21.05
C LEU A 220 8.25 9.36 21.26
N GLN A 221 7.67 8.29 20.71
CA GLN A 221 8.11 6.90 20.84
C GLN A 221 8.41 6.25 19.49
N SER A 222 7.81 6.74 18.41
CA SER A 222 7.91 6.20 17.06
C SER A 222 8.26 7.32 16.08
N VAL A 223 9.32 7.11 15.30
CA VAL A 223 9.71 7.99 14.19
C VAL A 223 9.83 7.11 12.95
N THR A 224 8.95 7.35 11.98
CA THR A 224 8.99 6.71 10.68
C THR A 224 9.31 7.75 9.61
N LEU A 225 10.43 7.53 8.93
CA LEU A 225 10.83 8.24 7.74
C LEU A 225 10.43 7.34 6.56
N ASP A 226 9.31 7.65 5.93
CA ASP A 226 8.83 6.96 4.73
C ASP A 226 9.04 7.89 3.54
N THR A 227 10.24 7.85 2.99
CA THR A 227 10.62 8.80 1.96
C THR A 227 11.47 8.13 0.89
N SER A 228 11.11 8.38 -0.36
CA SER A 228 12.06 8.27 -1.45
C SER A 228 13.06 9.44 -1.50
N ASP A 229 13.14 10.29 -0.45
CA ASP A 229 14.10 11.39 -0.12
C ASP A 229 13.95 11.94 1.33
N ILE A 230 14.96 11.79 2.20
CA ILE A 230 15.07 12.44 3.53
C ILE A 230 16.04 13.66 3.51
N PRO A 231 15.58 14.89 3.17
CA PRO A 231 16.28 16.16 3.31
C PRO A 231 17.38 16.29 4.35
N GLY A 232 18.46 16.92 3.89
CA GLY A 232 19.36 17.67 4.73
C GLY A 232 18.63 18.67 5.63
N GLY A 233 17.42 19.13 5.26
CA GLY A 233 16.50 19.86 6.13
C GLY A 233 15.79 19.02 7.22
N ALA A 234 15.61 17.71 6.98
CA ALA A 234 15.10 16.76 7.96
C ALA A 234 16.18 16.27 8.95
N VAL A 235 17.47 16.48 8.67
CA VAL A 235 18.56 16.13 9.61
C VAL A 235 18.56 17.01 10.87
N PRO A 236 18.50 18.36 10.80
CA PRO A 236 18.27 19.19 11.99
C PRO A 236 16.96 18.85 12.70
N VAL A 237 15.91 18.50 11.96
CA VAL A 237 14.64 18.04 12.54
C VAL A 237 14.83 16.71 13.30
N LEU A 238 15.65 15.79 12.81
CA LEU A 238 15.97 14.52 13.47
C LEU A 238 16.95 14.66 14.64
N GLN A 239 17.94 15.55 14.54
CA GLN A 239 18.80 15.97 15.66
C GLN A 239 17.95 16.58 16.77
N GLU A 240 17.00 17.47 16.44
CA GLU A 240 16.15 18.13 17.42
C GLU A 240 15.05 17.21 17.97
N ILE A 241 14.56 16.26 17.17
CA ILE A 241 13.75 15.15 17.68
C ILE A 241 14.58 14.26 18.62
N ALA A 242 15.86 14.01 18.34
CA ALA A 242 16.72 13.21 19.22
C ALA A 242 17.07 13.93 20.53
N SER A 243 17.33 15.25 20.48
CA SER A 243 17.59 16.10 21.65
C SER A 243 16.33 16.27 22.52
N SER A 244 15.17 16.53 21.89
CA SER A 244 13.92 16.87 22.57
C SER A 244 13.05 15.65 22.90
N CYS A 245 13.30 14.52 22.24
CA CYS A 245 12.50 13.30 22.36
C CYS A 245 13.39 12.05 22.62
N PRO A 246 14.10 11.98 23.76
CA PRO A 246 14.94 10.83 24.13
C PRO A 246 14.16 9.53 24.46
N ASN A 247 12.85 9.51 24.22
CA ASN A 247 11.94 8.39 24.51
C ASN A 247 11.60 7.51 23.29
N VAL A 248 12.25 7.72 22.13
CA VAL A 248 12.02 6.90 20.94
C VAL A 248 12.40 5.44 21.18
N LEU A 249 11.44 4.55 20.90
CA LEU A 249 11.51 3.09 21.01
C LEU A 249 11.55 2.44 19.62
N HIS A 250 10.93 3.07 18.62
CA HIS A 250 10.81 2.56 17.25
C HIS A 250 11.39 3.57 16.27
N PHE A 251 12.45 3.18 15.57
CA PHE A 251 12.96 3.95 14.44
C PHE A 251 12.81 3.13 13.15
N CYS A 252 12.15 3.73 12.18
CA CYS A 252 11.89 3.15 10.88
C CYS A 252 12.34 4.12 9.78
N CYS A 253 13.24 3.67 8.91
CA CYS A 253 13.75 4.48 7.80
C CYS A 253 13.55 3.70 6.49
N ILE A 254 12.37 3.89 5.90
CA ILE A 254 12.00 3.35 4.59
C ILE A 254 12.46 4.37 3.56
N GLY A 255 13.64 4.12 3.04
CA GLY A 255 14.30 4.95 2.06
C GLY A 255 15.60 4.31 1.67
N GLY A 256 15.87 4.32 0.37
CA GLY A 256 17.16 3.97 -0.20
C GLY A 256 18.31 4.59 0.59
N GLN A 257 18.37 5.91 0.86
CA GLN A 257 19.46 6.42 1.71
C GLN A 257 19.25 6.28 3.23
N ARG A 258 20.18 5.64 3.97
CA ARG A 258 21.58 6.09 4.22
C ARG A 258 21.62 7.42 5.07
N LEU A 259 21.89 7.43 6.40
CA LEU A 259 21.89 8.56 7.39
C LEU A 259 23.26 8.59 8.18
N THR A 260 24.23 9.56 8.07
CA THR A 260 25.67 9.26 8.44
C THR A 260 25.79 8.62 9.80
N GLU A 261 26.78 7.75 9.88
CA GLU A 261 27.45 7.12 10.97
C GLU A 261 27.16 7.74 12.31
N GLY A 262 27.33 9.05 12.54
CA GLY A 262 26.89 9.76 13.75
C GLY A 262 25.86 10.89 13.63
N ALA A 263 25.15 11.08 12.51
CA ALA A 263 23.77 11.55 12.63
C ALA A 263 23.00 10.40 13.24
N LEU A 264 23.05 9.25 12.57
CA LEU A 264 22.55 7.99 13.05
C LEU A 264 23.12 7.61 14.43
N CYS A 265 24.43 7.56 14.62
CA CYS A 265 24.99 7.24 15.95
C CYS A 265 24.72 8.34 16.97
N ASN A 266 24.77 9.66 16.68
CA ASN A 266 24.41 10.64 17.73
C ASN A 266 22.92 10.57 18.07
N ILE A 267 22.02 10.37 17.08
CA ILE A 267 20.58 10.16 17.25
C ILE A 267 20.30 8.88 18.05
N ILE A 268 20.84 7.73 17.63
CA ILE A 268 20.68 6.44 18.30
C ILE A 268 21.43 6.42 19.66
N CYS A 269 22.46 7.25 19.87
CA CYS A 269 23.08 7.49 21.19
C CYS A 269 22.18 8.29 22.12
N GLN A 270 21.38 9.24 21.62
CA GLN A 270 20.33 9.85 22.43
C GLN A 270 19.20 8.84 22.73
N TRP A 271 18.86 7.99 21.76
CA TRP A 271 17.81 6.97 21.89
C TRP A 271 18.29 5.69 22.60
N GLN A 272 18.72 5.85 23.85
CA GLN A 272 19.14 4.76 24.77
C GLN A 272 18.03 3.72 25.08
N ARG A 273 16.82 3.90 24.52
CA ARG A 273 15.63 3.07 24.71
C ARG A 273 15.14 2.38 23.43
N LEU A 274 15.89 2.47 22.33
CA LEU A 274 15.51 1.92 21.03
C LEU A 274 15.29 0.40 21.12
N GLU A 275 14.06 -0.06 20.86
CA GLU A 275 13.68 -1.49 20.87
C GLU A 275 13.57 -2.08 19.46
N GLU A 276 13.20 -1.25 18.48
CA GLU A 276 13.06 -1.63 17.08
C GLU A 276 13.83 -0.68 16.17
N LEU A 277 14.66 -1.28 15.32
CA LEU A 277 15.39 -0.61 14.26
C LEU A 277 15.06 -1.27 12.91
N ILE A 278 14.05 -0.72 12.21
CA ILE A 278 13.83 -1.03 10.79
C ILE A 278 14.70 -0.04 10.02
N PHE A 279 15.85 -0.49 9.54
CA PHE A 279 16.84 0.44 9.05
C PHE A 279 17.59 -0.08 7.85
N PRO A 280 18.13 0.83 7.03
CA PRO A 280 19.47 0.68 6.53
C PRO A 280 20.40 -0.29 7.33
N PRO A 281 21.27 -1.08 6.66
CA PRO A 281 22.67 -1.35 7.07
C PRO A 281 23.37 -0.31 7.94
N LEU A 282 24.49 -0.77 8.49
CA LEU A 282 25.00 -0.30 9.76
C LEU A 282 26.53 -0.21 9.79
N TYR A 283 27.00 0.92 10.28
CA TYR A 283 28.40 1.14 10.59
C TYR A 283 28.91 0.25 11.67
N ARG A 284 30.20 -0.03 11.63
CA ARG A 284 30.97 -0.44 12.80
C ARG A 284 30.75 0.46 14.04
N ARG A 285 30.58 1.79 13.90
CA ARG A 285 30.17 2.67 15.04
C ARG A 285 28.76 2.33 15.54
N SER A 286 27.76 2.32 14.64
CA SER A 286 26.37 2.01 14.97
C SER A 286 26.20 0.58 15.50
N ILE A 287 26.96 -0.39 14.98
CA ILE A 287 27.02 -1.79 15.37
C ILE A 287 27.61 -1.95 16.77
N ILE A 288 28.73 -1.28 17.07
CA ILE A 288 29.30 -1.25 18.42
C ILE A 288 28.28 -0.68 19.42
N HIS A 289 27.55 0.37 19.02
CA HIS A 289 26.49 0.96 19.84
C HIS A 289 25.23 0.08 19.95
N LEU A 290 24.82 -0.61 18.88
CA LEU A 290 23.68 -1.54 18.86
C LEU A 290 23.96 -2.82 19.67
N GLY A 291 25.20 -3.30 19.70
CA GLY A 291 25.66 -4.30 20.67
C GLY A 291 25.67 -3.80 22.12
N GLY A 292 25.67 -2.48 22.33
CA GLY A 292 25.46 -1.83 23.63
C GLY A 292 24.00 -1.55 23.98
N LEU A 293 23.09 -1.51 22.99
CA LEU A 293 21.67 -1.24 23.19
C LEU A 293 20.92 -2.47 23.71
N LEU A 294 20.97 -2.66 25.03
CA LEU A 294 20.24 -3.72 25.75
C LEU A 294 18.70 -3.66 25.61
N SER A 295 18.17 -2.58 25.03
CA SER A 295 16.75 -2.46 24.64
C SER A 295 16.43 -3.09 23.29
N LEU A 296 17.42 -3.26 22.40
CA LEU A 296 17.19 -3.67 21.01
C LEU A 296 16.69 -5.13 20.95
N ARG A 297 15.48 -5.29 20.44
CA ARG A 297 14.76 -6.56 20.30
C ARG A 297 14.52 -6.96 18.86
N ARG A 298 14.34 -5.99 17.96
CA ARG A 298 13.92 -6.22 16.57
C ARG A 298 14.77 -5.38 15.62
N LEU A 299 15.36 -6.04 14.64
CA LEU A 299 16.36 -5.47 13.74
C LEU A 299 16.14 -5.96 12.32
N PHE A 300 16.05 -5.04 11.37
CA PHE A 300 15.84 -5.35 9.97
C PHE A 300 17.03 -4.75 9.22
N LEU A 301 17.78 -5.60 8.51
CA LEU A 301 19.00 -5.27 7.77
C LEU A 301 18.75 -5.38 6.27
N TYR A 302 19.31 -4.46 5.48
CA TYR A 302 19.34 -4.55 4.02
C TYR A 302 20.80 -4.81 3.56
N LEU A 303 21.24 -6.07 3.65
CA LEU A 303 22.63 -6.51 3.46
C LEU A 303 23.13 -6.42 2.01
N THR A 304 24.45 -6.27 1.82
CA THR A 304 25.19 -6.20 0.52
C THR A 304 26.67 -6.64 0.55
N PRO A 305 27.35 -7.22 -0.48
CA PRO A 305 28.80 -7.41 -0.44
C PRO A 305 29.60 -6.18 -0.02
N GLY A 306 29.17 -4.96 -0.36
CA GLY A 306 29.77 -3.74 0.16
C GLY A 306 29.43 -3.37 1.62
N GLU A 307 28.80 -4.24 2.39
CA GLU A 307 28.64 -4.10 3.85
C GLU A 307 30.00 -4.23 4.54
N LYS A 308 30.43 -3.17 5.18
CA LYS A 308 31.82 -3.08 5.61
C LYS A 308 32.17 -3.79 6.88
N TRP A 309 31.22 -3.88 7.80
CA TRP A 309 31.35 -4.76 8.95
C TRP A 309 31.38 -6.23 8.52
N VAL A 310 30.87 -6.58 7.33
CA VAL A 310 31.00 -7.93 6.78
C VAL A 310 32.42 -8.20 6.28
N GLN A 311 33.01 -7.24 5.56
CA GLN A 311 34.38 -7.40 5.04
C GLN A 311 35.48 -7.18 6.09
N ASP A 312 35.33 -6.18 6.96
CA ASP A 312 36.14 -5.97 8.17
C ASP A 312 36.08 -7.20 9.11
N ASN A 313 35.19 -8.17 8.84
CA ASN A 313 34.87 -9.32 9.70
C ASN A 313 34.51 -8.88 11.13
N LEU A 314 33.75 -7.79 11.25
CA LEU A 314 33.38 -7.21 12.53
C LEU A 314 32.28 -8.02 13.20
N HIS A 315 32.67 -8.73 14.25
CA HIS A 315 31.80 -9.44 15.17
C HIS A 315 31.03 -8.47 16.08
N TRP A 316 29.76 -8.76 16.36
CA TRP A 316 28.93 -7.94 17.23
C TRP A 316 27.91 -8.74 18.04
N GLU A 317 27.88 -8.51 19.35
CA GLU A 317 27.10 -9.32 20.29
C GLU A 317 25.69 -8.76 20.50
N LEU A 318 24.75 -9.10 19.61
CA LEU A 318 23.33 -8.71 19.71
C LEU A 318 22.56 -9.53 20.77
N LYS A 319 22.95 -9.38 22.04
CA LYS A 319 22.54 -10.21 23.19
C LYS A 319 21.03 -10.28 23.45
N THR A 320 20.28 -9.24 23.08
CA THR A 320 18.84 -9.09 23.39
C THR A 320 17.92 -9.22 22.18
N LEU A 321 18.48 -9.50 21.00
CA LEU A 321 17.72 -9.50 19.76
C LEU A 321 16.83 -10.75 19.63
N SER A 322 15.52 -10.53 19.64
CA SER A 322 14.48 -11.54 19.38
C SER A 322 14.10 -11.67 17.90
N GLU A 323 14.26 -10.63 17.09
CA GLU A 323 13.87 -10.66 15.67
C GLU A 323 14.98 -10.05 14.80
N LEU A 324 15.43 -10.83 13.81
CA LEU A 324 16.38 -10.42 12.79
C LEU A 324 15.72 -10.62 11.42
N ARG A 325 15.65 -9.55 10.64
CA ARG A 325 15.31 -9.64 9.21
C ARG A 325 16.49 -9.19 8.36
N ILE A 326 16.65 -9.82 7.21
CA ILE A 326 17.75 -9.61 6.27
C ILE A 326 17.16 -9.57 4.87
N TYR A 327 17.41 -8.49 4.14
CA TYR A 327 16.99 -8.29 2.76
C TYR A 327 18.23 -8.14 1.88
N ALA A 328 18.32 -8.94 0.81
CA ALA A 328 19.46 -9.00 -0.09
C ALA A 328 19.02 -9.09 -1.57
N VAL A 329 19.61 -8.25 -2.43
CA VAL A 329 19.11 -7.70 -3.72
C VAL A 329 20.25 -7.12 -4.60
N PRO A 330 21.07 -7.89 -5.36
CA PRO A 330 20.63 -9.09 -6.05
C PRO A 330 20.77 -10.53 -5.45
N GLY A 331 21.14 -10.84 -4.19
CA GLY A 331 21.26 -12.29 -3.81
C GLY A 331 21.94 -12.75 -2.49
N PRO A 332 22.22 -14.08 -2.34
CA PRO A 332 22.51 -14.77 -1.08
C PRO A 332 23.97 -14.76 -0.64
N SER A 333 24.93 -14.57 -1.55
CA SER A 333 26.37 -14.63 -1.27
C SER A 333 26.81 -13.69 -0.15
N ILE A 334 26.24 -12.47 -0.08
CA ILE A 334 26.41 -11.61 1.10
C ILE A 334 25.78 -12.18 2.35
N CYS A 335 24.56 -12.70 2.28
CA CYS A 335 23.90 -13.24 3.45
C CYS A 335 24.78 -14.31 4.10
N VAL A 336 25.37 -15.17 3.27
CA VAL A 336 26.37 -16.18 3.67
C VAL A 336 27.63 -15.58 4.30
N ALA A 337 28.14 -14.45 3.82
CA ALA A 337 29.31 -13.78 4.39
C ALA A 337 29.00 -13.02 5.70
N ALA A 338 27.81 -12.44 5.81
CA ALA A 338 27.38 -11.60 6.93
C ALA A 338 26.90 -12.39 8.15
N LEU A 339 26.16 -13.49 7.91
CA LEU A 339 25.63 -14.34 8.98
C LEU A 339 26.70 -14.88 9.94
N PRO A 340 27.90 -15.32 9.51
CA PRO A 340 29.03 -15.66 10.39
C PRO A 340 29.49 -14.57 11.37
N LEU A 341 29.06 -13.32 11.16
CA LEU A 341 29.56 -12.13 11.84
C LEU A 341 28.50 -11.50 12.75
N ILE A 342 27.23 -11.51 12.32
CA ILE A 342 26.06 -11.31 13.20
C ILE A 342 26.03 -12.42 14.26
N PHE A 343 26.29 -13.66 13.85
CA PHE A 343 26.27 -14.84 14.71
C PHE A 343 27.67 -15.25 15.19
N HIS A 344 28.60 -14.31 15.33
CA HIS A 344 29.93 -14.64 15.83
C HIS A 344 30.00 -14.63 17.36
N ASN A 345 29.95 -15.82 17.97
CA ASN A 345 30.39 -15.97 19.36
C ASN A 345 31.92 -16.03 19.39
N VAL A 346 32.55 -14.93 19.81
CA VAL A 346 33.99 -14.93 20.15
C VAL A 346 34.15 -15.72 21.45
N GLU A 347 34.63 -16.96 21.31
CA GLU A 347 34.92 -17.91 22.40
C GLU A 347 33.71 -18.45 23.18
N SER A 348 33.88 -19.64 23.76
CA SER A 348 32.80 -20.56 24.15
C SER A 348 32.13 -20.26 25.49
N THR A 349 32.08 -18.99 25.91
CA THR A 349 31.57 -18.59 27.24
C THR A 349 30.42 -17.57 27.22
N SER A 350 30.21 -16.83 26.12
CA SER A 350 29.01 -15.99 25.97
C SER A 350 27.74 -16.83 25.87
N PRO A 351 26.63 -16.44 26.52
CA PRO A 351 25.36 -17.15 26.38
C PRO A 351 24.84 -17.05 24.94
N MET A 352 24.40 -18.17 24.37
CA MET A 352 23.89 -18.23 22.99
C MET A 352 22.77 -17.22 22.75
N MET A 353 22.80 -16.58 21.58
CA MET A 353 21.88 -15.52 21.19
C MET A 353 20.43 -16.01 21.21
N SER A 354 19.55 -15.27 21.87
CA SER A 354 18.13 -15.65 22.05
C SER A 354 17.24 -15.14 20.92
N LEU A 355 17.59 -15.46 19.68
CA LEU A 355 16.84 -15.06 18.50
C LEU A 355 15.57 -15.90 18.34
N ASP A 356 14.40 -15.28 18.40
CA ASP A 356 13.10 -15.94 18.19
C ASP A 356 12.74 -16.08 16.70
N HIS A 357 13.12 -15.09 15.87
CA HIS A 357 12.73 -15.04 14.45
C HIS A 357 13.90 -14.59 13.56
N LEU A 358 14.13 -15.31 12.47
CA LEU A 358 15.06 -15.00 11.40
C LEU A 358 14.32 -15.01 10.06
N GLU A 359 14.17 -13.85 9.41
CA GLU A 359 13.69 -13.74 8.02
C GLU A 359 14.84 -13.29 7.12
N ILE A 360 15.04 -14.01 6.03
CA ILE A 360 16.06 -13.74 5.02
C ILE A 360 15.35 -13.70 3.68
N GLN A 361 15.59 -12.65 2.90
CA GLN A 361 15.05 -12.51 1.55
C GLN A 361 16.18 -12.26 0.56
N THR A 362 16.23 -13.09 -0.49
CA THR A 362 17.22 -13.01 -1.56
C THR A 362 16.50 -12.86 -2.91
N LEU A 363 16.63 -11.69 -3.54
CA LEU A 363 16.05 -11.29 -4.84
C LEU A 363 17.21 -10.99 -5.80
N GLY A 364 17.20 -11.25 -7.11
CA GLY A 364 18.22 -10.73 -8.10
C GLY A 364 19.11 -11.79 -8.79
N ARG A 365 20.37 -11.52 -9.29
CA ARG A 365 21.08 -12.43 -10.27
C ARG A 365 22.63 -12.85 -10.34
N GLU A 366 23.09 -14.08 -9.90
CA GLU A 366 24.40 -14.84 -10.05
C GLU A 366 24.25 -16.34 -10.42
N GLY A 367 25.03 -16.80 -11.42
CA GLY A 367 25.05 -18.17 -11.97
C GLY A 367 25.46 -19.35 -11.08
N ARG A 368 25.69 -19.16 -9.78
CA ARG A 368 26.63 -20.02 -9.02
C ARG A 368 26.07 -20.80 -7.84
N TRP A 369 24.88 -20.49 -7.35
CA TRP A 369 24.30 -21.17 -6.19
C TRP A 369 23.14 -22.06 -6.62
N THR A 370 23.08 -23.28 -6.08
CA THR A 370 21.82 -24.00 -5.97
C THR A 370 21.03 -23.48 -4.77
N ALA A 371 19.73 -23.77 -4.70
CA ALA A 371 18.94 -23.45 -3.52
C ALA A 371 19.49 -24.14 -2.25
N SER A 372 20.17 -25.28 -2.38
CA SER A 372 20.77 -26.00 -1.24
C SER A 372 22.06 -25.35 -0.76
N ASP A 373 22.93 -24.86 -1.66
CA ASP A 373 24.17 -24.18 -1.25
C ASP A 373 23.85 -22.93 -0.44
N ALA A 374 22.89 -22.13 -0.93
CA ALA A 374 22.47 -20.91 -0.29
C ALA A 374 21.89 -21.19 1.10
N ILE A 375 20.96 -22.16 1.21
CA ILE A 375 20.34 -22.50 2.49
C ILE A 375 21.34 -23.18 3.45
N SER A 376 22.21 -24.07 2.97
CA SER A 376 23.30 -24.64 3.77
C SER A 376 24.16 -23.54 4.38
N ALA A 377 24.65 -22.63 3.54
CA ALA A 377 25.60 -21.61 3.96
C ALA A 377 24.96 -20.47 4.78
N ILE A 378 23.68 -20.15 4.52
CA ILE A 378 22.86 -19.30 5.38
C ILE A 378 22.71 -19.94 6.76
N VAL A 379 22.32 -21.20 6.85
CA VAL A 379 21.99 -21.86 8.13
C VAL A 379 23.24 -22.25 8.93
N ARG A 380 24.41 -22.37 8.28
CA ARG A 380 25.69 -22.77 8.91
C ARG A 380 26.15 -21.89 10.08
N SER A 381 25.72 -20.63 10.12
CA SER A 381 26.13 -19.67 11.15
C SER A 381 25.13 -19.52 12.31
N PRO A 382 23.82 -19.28 12.08
CA PRO A 382 22.85 -19.28 13.17
C PRO A 382 22.82 -20.62 13.92
N SER A 383 22.99 -21.76 13.24
CA SER A 383 23.00 -23.09 13.89
C SER A 383 24.14 -23.31 14.90
N ARG A 384 25.18 -22.46 14.90
CA ARG A 384 26.32 -22.51 15.84
C ARG A 384 26.19 -21.57 17.04
N SER A 385 25.36 -20.54 16.95
CA SER A 385 25.41 -19.40 17.90
C SER A 385 24.05 -18.89 18.37
N VAL A 386 22.98 -19.08 17.59
CA VAL A 386 21.60 -18.94 18.07
C VAL A 386 21.28 -20.14 18.94
N SER A 387 20.65 -19.93 20.09
CA SER A 387 20.28 -21.07 20.92
C SER A 387 19.30 -21.98 20.17
N ALA A 388 19.58 -23.28 20.14
CA ALA A 388 18.70 -24.33 19.62
C ALA A 388 17.25 -24.25 20.13
N LYS A 389 17.04 -23.58 21.28
CA LYS A 389 15.74 -23.40 21.94
C LYS A 389 15.15 -22.00 21.79
N SER A 390 15.85 -21.07 21.14
CA SER A 390 15.35 -19.72 20.87
C SER A 390 14.62 -19.62 19.53
N LEU A 391 15.25 -20.08 18.44
CA LEU A 391 14.70 -19.88 17.10
C LEU A 391 13.36 -20.59 16.91
N LYS A 392 12.30 -19.80 16.88
CA LYS A 392 10.91 -20.20 16.63
C LYS A 392 10.50 -19.97 15.18
N SER A 393 11.19 -19.11 14.43
CA SER A 393 10.83 -18.84 13.03
C SER A 393 12.07 -18.66 12.16
N LEU A 394 12.09 -19.34 11.02
CA LEU A 394 13.09 -19.21 9.96
C LEU A 394 12.36 -19.09 8.62
N VAL A 395 12.52 -17.94 7.96
CA VAL A 395 11.93 -17.63 6.65
C VAL A 395 13.07 -17.30 5.70
N MET A 396 13.07 -17.88 4.50
CA MET A 396 14.14 -17.77 3.50
C MET A 396 13.53 -17.64 2.10
N PHE A 397 13.26 -16.41 1.65
CA PHE A 397 12.86 -16.17 0.25
C PHE A 397 14.08 -16.34 -0.64
N VAL A 398 13.93 -17.19 -1.65
CA VAL A 398 14.98 -17.66 -2.56
C VAL A 398 14.49 -17.33 -3.97
N GLY A 399 15.03 -16.26 -4.55
CA GLY A 399 14.61 -15.64 -5.81
C GLY A 399 14.57 -16.58 -7.01
N SER A 400 13.93 -16.17 -8.11
CA SER A 400 13.30 -17.04 -9.13
C SER A 400 14.17 -18.00 -9.94
N ASP A 401 15.47 -18.05 -9.66
CA ASP A 401 16.44 -18.42 -10.65
C ASP A 401 17.55 -19.42 -10.25
N PHE A 402 17.57 -19.91 -9.00
CA PHE A 402 18.62 -20.86 -8.56
C PHE A 402 18.65 -22.13 -9.42
N ALA A 403 19.85 -22.67 -9.65
CA ALA A 403 19.99 -23.98 -10.28
C ALA A 403 19.33 -25.07 -9.42
N SER A 404 18.63 -26.02 -10.06
CA SER A 404 17.97 -27.14 -9.37
C SER A 404 19.04 -27.99 -8.65
N PRO A 405 19.04 -28.06 -7.30
CA PRO A 405 20.03 -28.81 -6.55
C PRO A 405 19.90 -30.31 -6.81
N GLN A 406 20.99 -31.06 -6.72
CA GLN A 406 20.92 -32.52 -6.61
C GLN A 406 20.51 -32.92 -5.19
N PRO A 407 19.86 -34.09 -4.98
CA PRO A 407 19.45 -34.53 -3.63
C PRO A 407 20.60 -34.77 -2.64
N SER A 408 21.81 -34.98 -3.13
CA SER A 408 23.05 -35.03 -2.34
C SER A 408 23.32 -33.72 -1.59
N ASP A 409 23.00 -32.60 -2.22
CA ASP A 409 23.46 -31.28 -1.83
C ASP A 409 22.72 -30.78 -0.58
N TRP A 410 21.60 -31.44 -0.25
CA TRP A 410 20.75 -31.15 0.89
C TRP A 410 21.21 -31.76 2.22
N ASP A 411 22.17 -32.68 2.24
CA ASP A 411 22.57 -33.30 3.51
C ASP A 411 23.26 -32.31 4.47
N GLU A 412 24.04 -31.33 3.98
CA GLU A 412 24.60 -30.30 4.87
C GLU A 412 23.51 -29.35 5.38
N ALA A 413 22.69 -28.77 4.48
CA ALA A 413 21.54 -27.94 4.84
C ALA A 413 20.66 -28.63 5.91
N THR A 414 20.34 -29.91 5.68
CA THR A 414 19.54 -30.73 6.59
C THR A 414 20.18 -30.80 7.97
N ASN A 415 21.45 -31.21 8.04
CA ASN A 415 22.15 -31.42 9.31
C ASN A 415 22.43 -30.11 10.08
N LEU A 416 22.42 -28.95 9.42
CA LEU A 416 22.53 -27.64 10.06
C LEU A 416 21.15 -27.12 10.54
N LEU A 417 20.09 -27.39 9.78
CA LEU A 417 18.71 -27.03 10.10
C LEU A 417 18.13 -27.82 11.30
N THR A 418 18.55 -29.07 11.51
CA THR A 418 18.14 -29.88 12.68
C THR A 418 18.57 -29.29 14.02
N ALA A 419 19.48 -28.32 14.05
CA ALA A 419 19.92 -27.65 15.29
C ALA A 419 18.80 -26.86 16.00
N PHE A 420 17.77 -26.39 15.28
CA PHE A 420 16.75 -25.48 15.84
C PHE A 420 15.56 -26.22 16.47
N THR A 421 15.80 -26.92 17.58
CA THR A 421 14.80 -27.76 18.27
C THR A 421 13.45 -27.11 18.60
N ASN A 422 13.37 -25.78 18.71
CA ASN A 422 12.14 -25.04 19.02
C ASN A 422 11.47 -24.37 17.81
N LEU A 423 11.88 -24.71 16.58
CA LEU A 423 11.36 -24.08 15.37
C LEU A 423 9.86 -24.33 15.18
N ARG A 424 9.08 -23.25 15.17
CA ARG A 424 7.63 -23.21 14.93
C ARG A 424 7.29 -22.87 13.49
N THR A 425 8.11 -22.09 12.81
CA THR A 425 7.87 -21.64 11.44
C THR A 425 9.11 -21.90 10.60
N PHE A 426 8.96 -22.65 9.51
CA PHE A 426 10.00 -22.86 8.51
C PHE A 426 9.43 -22.59 7.12
N GLN A 427 9.83 -21.48 6.48
CA GLN A 427 9.33 -21.11 5.16
C GLN A 427 10.48 -20.88 4.19
N VAL A 428 10.53 -21.64 3.09
CA VAL A 428 11.30 -21.37 1.87
C VAL A 428 10.31 -21.12 0.72
N PRO A 429 9.68 -19.94 0.66
CA PRO A 429 8.84 -19.55 -0.48
C PRO A 429 9.72 -19.42 -1.74
N LEU A 430 9.47 -20.31 -2.70
CA LEU A 430 10.12 -20.36 -4.00
C LEU A 430 9.22 -19.76 -5.10
N CYS A 431 9.85 -19.28 -6.17
CA CYS A 431 9.18 -19.06 -7.47
C CYS A 431 8.61 -20.37 -8.03
N SER A 432 7.59 -20.30 -8.91
CA SER A 432 6.96 -21.48 -9.51
C SER A 432 7.93 -22.42 -10.24
N SER A 433 9.02 -21.84 -10.78
CA SER A 433 10.09 -22.52 -11.51
C SER A 433 10.98 -23.41 -10.65
N ILE A 434 11.21 -23.05 -9.38
CA ILE A 434 12.17 -23.74 -8.51
C ILE A 434 11.47 -24.78 -7.66
N LYS A 435 12.17 -25.88 -7.43
CA LYS A 435 11.85 -26.89 -6.44
C LYS A 435 13.12 -27.22 -5.63
N LEU A 436 12.95 -27.76 -4.43
CA LEU A 436 14.03 -28.25 -3.59
C LEU A 436 14.21 -29.76 -3.82
N GLY A 437 15.40 -30.18 -4.25
CA GLY A 437 15.84 -31.58 -4.30
C GLY A 437 15.90 -32.31 -2.95
N LEU A 438 15.31 -31.74 -1.89
CA LEU A 438 15.21 -32.31 -0.56
C LEU A 438 14.39 -33.61 -0.60
N SER A 439 15.04 -34.74 -0.36
CA SER A 439 14.39 -36.05 -0.33
C SER A 439 13.46 -36.22 0.87
N ARG A 440 12.48 -37.14 0.77
CA ARG A 440 11.60 -37.51 1.89
C ARG A 440 12.37 -37.80 3.18
N SER A 441 13.46 -38.58 3.11
CA SER A 441 14.22 -38.97 4.30
C SER A 441 14.94 -37.79 4.97
N GLN A 442 15.40 -36.80 4.19
CA GLN A 442 15.96 -35.56 4.71
C GLN A 442 14.87 -34.68 5.35
N LEU A 443 13.70 -34.52 4.70
CA LEU A 443 12.59 -33.77 5.29
C LEU A 443 12.09 -34.41 6.60
N PHE A 444 11.92 -35.72 6.66
CA PHE A 444 11.55 -36.40 7.90
C PHE A 444 12.59 -36.18 9.01
N ARG A 445 13.89 -36.13 8.69
CA ARG A 445 14.97 -35.81 9.63
C ARG A 445 14.87 -34.37 10.17
N LEU A 446 14.52 -33.41 9.31
CA LEU A 446 14.23 -32.02 9.71
C LEU A 446 13.08 -31.98 10.72
N LEU A 447 11.94 -32.55 10.33
CA LEU A 447 10.71 -32.45 11.12
C LEU A 447 10.83 -33.17 12.46
N GLN A 448 11.49 -34.33 12.51
CA GLN A 448 11.80 -35.04 13.78
C GLN A 448 12.67 -34.20 14.74
N SER A 449 13.39 -33.22 14.21
CA SER A 449 14.19 -32.28 14.99
C SER A 449 13.40 -31.03 15.40
N TRP A 450 12.18 -30.81 14.90
CA TRP A 450 11.35 -29.62 15.13
C TRP A 450 9.98 -29.98 15.75
N PRO A 451 9.92 -30.57 16.96
CA PRO A 451 8.68 -31.03 17.59
C PRO A 451 7.65 -29.93 17.90
N LEU A 452 8.03 -28.64 17.79
CA LEU A 452 7.14 -27.49 18.02
C LEU A 452 6.61 -26.87 16.72
N VAL A 453 6.82 -27.49 15.56
CA VAL A 453 6.50 -26.89 14.27
C VAL A 453 4.99 -26.65 14.08
N GLU A 454 4.65 -25.39 13.74
CA GLU A 454 3.31 -24.87 13.51
C GLU A 454 3.07 -24.45 12.04
N ASP A 455 4.10 -24.03 11.31
CA ASP A 455 4.00 -23.56 9.92
C ASP A 455 5.20 -24.03 9.10
N ILE A 456 4.95 -24.76 8.02
CA ILE A 456 5.96 -25.25 7.07
C ILE A 456 5.54 -24.81 5.68
N HIS A 457 6.45 -24.19 4.94
CA HIS A 457 6.26 -23.83 3.54
C HIS A 457 7.52 -24.16 2.74
N ILE A 458 7.52 -25.25 1.96
CA ILE A 458 8.63 -25.62 1.06
C ILE A 458 8.07 -26.33 -0.17
N ARG A 459 8.70 -26.18 -1.33
CA ARG A 459 8.30 -26.86 -2.58
C ARG A 459 9.35 -27.88 -2.98
N LEU A 460 9.05 -29.18 -2.90
CA LEU A 460 9.95 -30.30 -3.20
C LEU A 460 9.96 -30.65 -4.69
N ASP A 461 11.08 -31.18 -5.18
CA ASP A 461 11.25 -31.73 -6.54
C ASP A 461 10.21 -32.82 -6.81
N THR A 462 10.22 -33.81 -5.92
CA THR A 462 9.30 -34.94 -5.83
C THR A 462 8.28 -34.63 -4.72
N PRO A 463 6.97 -34.62 -5.00
CA PRO A 463 5.96 -34.38 -3.97
C PRO A 463 5.93 -35.52 -2.93
N LEU A 464 5.48 -35.19 -1.72
CA LEU A 464 5.23 -36.17 -0.65
C LEU A 464 3.96 -36.96 -0.95
N THR A 465 3.90 -38.25 -0.63
CA THR A 465 2.59 -38.94 -0.67
C THR A 465 1.72 -38.53 0.52
N ILE A 466 0.40 -38.71 0.42
CA ILE A 466 -0.52 -38.51 1.55
C ILE A 466 -0.21 -39.38 2.79
N TYR A 467 0.41 -40.55 2.61
CA TYR A 467 0.87 -41.36 3.74
C TYR A 467 2.03 -40.67 4.46
N ASP A 468 2.91 -40.02 3.70
CA ASP A 468 4.00 -39.20 4.23
C ASP A 468 3.44 -37.99 5.00
N LEU A 469 2.36 -37.38 4.51
CA LEU A 469 1.63 -36.34 5.23
C LEU A 469 1.04 -36.88 6.54
N LEU A 470 0.40 -38.06 6.53
CA LEU A 470 -0.16 -38.70 7.72
C LEU A 470 0.92 -39.02 8.76
N ASP A 471 2.04 -39.62 8.35
CA ASP A 471 3.19 -39.88 9.21
C ASP A 471 3.64 -38.58 9.91
N ILE A 472 3.86 -37.52 9.13
CA ILE A 472 4.26 -36.18 9.62
C ILE A 472 3.21 -35.63 10.59
N VAL A 473 1.94 -35.62 10.19
CA VAL A 473 0.83 -35.03 10.93
C VAL A 473 0.58 -35.73 12.28
N SER A 474 0.82 -37.05 12.34
CA SER A 474 0.75 -37.82 13.59
C SER A 474 1.86 -37.45 14.59
N LEU A 475 3.02 -37.01 14.09
CA LEU A 475 4.19 -36.63 14.90
C LEU A 475 4.15 -35.16 15.35
N TYR A 476 3.47 -34.26 14.63
CA TYR A 476 3.41 -32.82 14.95
C TYR A 476 1.98 -32.33 15.21
N PRO A 477 1.41 -32.59 16.42
CA PRO A 477 0.08 -32.12 16.81
C PRO A 477 -0.04 -30.60 16.97
N CYS A 478 1.05 -29.84 16.81
CA CYS A 478 1.06 -28.38 16.79
C CYS A 478 0.98 -27.78 15.37
N LEU A 479 1.09 -28.60 14.32
CA LEU A 479 1.18 -28.16 12.93
C LEU A 479 -0.13 -27.51 12.46
N LYS A 480 -0.10 -26.21 12.18
CA LYS A 480 -1.25 -25.41 11.72
C LYS A 480 -1.26 -25.14 10.23
N ARG A 481 -0.09 -25.11 9.58
CA ARG A 481 0.05 -24.77 8.17
C ARG A 481 1.11 -25.70 7.55
N PHE A 482 0.71 -26.49 6.56
CA PHE A 482 1.61 -27.39 5.84
C PHE A 482 1.53 -27.10 4.34
N ASN A 483 2.22 -26.04 3.93
CA ASN A 483 2.41 -25.66 2.54
C ASN A 483 3.62 -26.40 1.94
N VAL A 484 3.56 -27.73 1.99
CA VAL A 484 4.46 -28.63 1.25
C VAL A 484 3.63 -29.34 0.20
N ASN A 485 4.14 -29.49 -1.02
CA ASN A 485 3.43 -30.17 -2.10
C ASN A 485 3.27 -31.66 -1.81
N VAL A 486 2.07 -32.04 -1.37
CA VAL A 486 1.66 -33.44 -1.18
C VAL A 486 0.91 -33.90 -2.43
N SER A 487 1.34 -35.00 -3.06
CA SER A 487 0.59 -35.67 -4.10
C SER A 487 -0.56 -36.49 -3.52
N PHE A 488 -1.71 -36.36 -4.18
CA PHE A 488 -2.98 -36.89 -3.74
C PHE A 488 -3.72 -37.48 -4.93
N THR A 489 -4.11 -38.75 -4.85
CA THR A 489 -4.85 -39.47 -5.90
C THR A 489 -6.16 -40.02 -5.35
N MET A 490 -7.14 -40.30 -6.21
CA MET A 490 -8.39 -40.95 -5.76
C MET A 490 -8.16 -42.35 -5.16
N LYS A 491 -7.10 -43.07 -5.59
CA LYS A 491 -6.70 -44.35 -4.96
C LYS A 491 -6.33 -44.17 -3.48
N ASN A 492 -5.75 -43.03 -3.11
CA ASN A 492 -5.46 -42.73 -1.71
C ASN A 492 -6.73 -42.45 -0.91
N VAL A 493 -7.71 -41.79 -1.52
CA VAL A 493 -9.01 -41.49 -0.88
C VAL A 493 -9.70 -42.80 -0.52
N THR A 494 -9.77 -43.75 -1.45
CA THR A 494 -10.41 -45.05 -1.21
C THR A 494 -9.68 -45.82 -0.10
N SER A 495 -8.36 -45.98 -0.17
CA SER A 495 -7.62 -46.79 0.80
C SER A 495 -7.60 -46.18 2.21
N LEU A 496 -7.60 -44.86 2.35
CA LEU A 496 -7.71 -44.18 3.65
C LEU A 496 -9.15 -44.10 4.18
N SER A 497 -10.16 -44.23 3.32
CA SER A 497 -11.56 -44.33 3.76
C SER A 497 -11.94 -45.73 4.28
N GLU A 498 -11.24 -46.75 3.80
CA GLU A 498 -11.36 -48.15 4.24
C GLU A 498 -10.58 -48.41 5.54
N ASP A 499 -9.35 -47.88 5.65
CA ASP A 499 -8.47 -48.08 6.82
C ASP A 499 -8.58 -46.93 7.84
N GLN A 500 -9.71 -46.87 8.53
CA GLN A 500 -10.03 -45.78 9.48
C GLN A 500 -9.14 -45.79 10.74
N ASP A 501 -8.52 -46.92 11.08
CA ASP A 501 -7.63 -47.05 12.25
C ASP A 501 -6.30 -46.29 12.07
N ILE A 502 -5.96 -45.88 10.85
CA ILE A 502 -4.79 -45.04 10.51
C ILE A 502 -5.08 -43.53 10.70
N LEU A 503 -6.36 -43.11 10.81
CA LEU A 503 -6.75 -41.70 10.76
C LEU A 503 -6.62 -41.01 12.13
N PHE A 504 -5.46 -40.41 12.39
CA PHE A 504 -5.24 -39.56 13.57
C PHE A 504 -5.69 -38.10 13.31
N PRO A 505 -6.79 -37.61 13.93
CA PRO A 505 -7.33 -36.27 13.66
C PRO A 505 -6.45 -35.17 14.26
N ASN A 506 -5.77 -34.39 13.40
CA ASN A 506 -4.95 -33.26 13.81
C ASN A 506 -5.76 -31.94 13.74
N ASN A 507 -6.28 -31.55 14.91
CA ASN A 507 -7.09 -30.34 15.10
C ASN A 507 -6.30 -29.02 15.01
N ALA A 508 -4.98 -29.03 14.79
CA ALA A 508 -4.21 -27.81 14.60
C ALA A 508 -4.22 -27.34 13.14
N VAL A 509 -4.25 -28.27 12.16
CA VAL A 509 -4.10 -27.95 10.73
C VAL A 509 -5.26 -27.09 10.21
N THR A 510 -4.90 -25.92 9.67
CA THR A 510 -5.79 -24.94 9.03
C THR A 510 -5.44 -24.69 7.56
N PHE A 511 -4.24 -25.04 7.10
CA PHE A 511 -3.78 -24.86 5.72
C PHE A 511 -3.00 -26.09 5.24
N LEU A 512 -3.30 -26.58 4.04
CA LEU A 512 -2.55 -27.63 3.33
C LEU A 512 -2.16 -27.17 1.93
N CYS A 513 -1.18 -27.80 1.28
CA CYS A 513 -0.89 -27.66 -0.15
C CYS A 513 -0.95 -29.02 -0.83
N LEU A 514 -1.92 -29.20 -1.73
CA LEU A 514 -2.23 -30.50 -2.32
C LEU A 514 -2.12 -30.43 -3.85
N LEU A 515 -1.33 -31.33 -4.42
CA LEU A 515 -1.24 -31.57 -5.86
C LEU A 515 -2.09 -32.79 -6.21
N TRP A 516 -3.09 -32.62 -7.07
CA TRP A 516 -3.91 -33.73 -7.54
C TRP A 516 -3.18 -34.48 -8.67
N GLU A 517 -2.68 -35.68 -8.38
CA GLU A 517 -2.04 -36.55 -9.36
C GLU A 517 -3.11 -37.27 -10.20
N GLY A 518 -3.36 -36.72 -11.39
CA GLY A 518 -4.16 -37.30 -12.47
C GLY A 518 -3.67 -36.78 -13.82
N SER A 519 -4.10 -37.38 -14.92
CA SER A 519 -3.88 -36.77 -16.23
C SER A 519 -4.65 -35.45 -16.33
N THR A 520 -4.08 -34.48 -17.06
CA THR A 520 -4.67 -33.14 -17.28
C THR A 520 -6.14 -33.23 -17.71
N ASP A 521 -6.42 -34.17 -18.61
CA ASP A 521 -7.72 -34.36 -19.25
C ASP A 521 -8.77 -35.03 -18.33
N GLN A 522 -8.37 -35.44 -17.12
CA GLN A 522 -9.25 -36.04 -16.10
C GLN A 522 -9.37 -35.20 -14.81
N GLN A 523 -8.54 -34.16 -14.64
CA GLN A 523 -8.50 -33.37 -13.40
C GLN A 523 -9.82 -32.62 -13.11
N GLU A 524 -10.51 -32.10 -14.12
CA GLU A 524 -11.77 -31.35 -13.93
C GLU A 524 -12.98 -32.25 -13.64
N LEU A 525 -13.05 -33.42 -14.29
CA LEU A 525 -14.24 -34.29 -14.29
C LEU A 525 -14.35 -35.19 -13.04
N VAL A 526 -13.22 -35.57 -12.44
CA VAL A 526 -13.20 -36.44 -11.24
C VAL A 526 -13.48 -35.64 -9.98
N MET A 527 -12.93 -34.43 -9.87
CA MET A 527 -12.93 -33.68 -8.60
C MET A 527 -14.33 -33.27 -8.12
N SER A 528 -15.26 -32.91 -9.00
CA SER A 528 -16.59 -32.42 -8.58
C SER A 528 -17.49 -33.50 -7.95
N HIS A 529 -17.41 -34.75 -8.44
CA HIS A 529 -18.14 -35.88 -7.86
C HIS A 529 -17.48 -36.38 -6.56
N ASP A 530 -16.16 -36.52 -6.56
CA ASP A 530 -15.42 -37.02 -5.39
C ASP A 530 -15.17 -35.94 -4.33
N ALA A 531 -15.43 -34.66 -4.60
CA ALA A 531 -15.18 -33.53 -3.70
C ALA A 531 -15.75 -33.73 -2.29
N HIS A 532 -16.93 -34.35 -2.15
CA HIS A 532 -17.49 -34.61 -0.83
C HIS A 532 -16.77 -35.75 -0.09
N ALA A 533 -16.33 -36.80 -0.78
CA ALA A 533 -15.54 -37.88 -0.18
C ALA A 533 -14.15 -37.36 0.22
N VAL A 534 -13.49 -36.59 -0.66
CA VAL A 534 -12.21 -35.92 -0.41
C VAL A 534 -12.32 -34.93 0.75
N ALA A 535 -13.35 -34.07 0.77
CA ALA A 535 -13.59 -33.14 1.88
C ALA A 535 -13.89 -33.87 3.20
N THR A 536 -14.62 -34.99 3.16
CA THR A 536 -14.92 -35.79 4.37
C THR A 536 -13.66 -36.44 4.93
N LEU A 537 -12.80 -37.00 4.07
CA LEU A 537 -11.51 -37.56 4.49
C LEU A 537 -10.55 -36.47 4.99
N LEU A 538 -10.43 -35.34 4.28
CA LEU A 538 -9.62 -34.22 4.73
C LEU A 538 -10.15 -33.62 6.04
N LEU A 539 -11.46 -33.64 6.30
CA LEU A 539 -12.02 -33.20 7.59
C LEU A 539 -11.92 -34.23 8.71
N SER A 540 -11.90 -35.54 8.43
CA SER A 540 -11.60 -36.54 9.46
C SER A 540 -10.12 -36.50 9.87
N MET A 541 -9.22 -36.24 8.92
CA MET A 541 -7.80 -36.00 9.17
C MET A 541 -7.52 -34.63 9.81
N PHE A 542 -8.24 -33.58 9.39
CA PHE A 542 -7.97 -32.18 9.74
C PHE A 542 -9.26 -31.40 10.09
N PRO A 543 -9.88 -31.60 11.26
CA PRO A 543 -11.17 -30.97 11.62
C PRO A 543 -11.15 -29.44 11.83
N CYS A 544 -10.05 -28.77 11.48
CA CYS A 544 -9.87 -27.32 11.52
C CYS A 544 -9.43 -26.72 10.17
N LEU A 545 -9.42 -27.51 9.07
CA LEU A 545 -8.97 -27.07 7.75
C LEU A 545 -9.77 -25.86 7.23
N GLN A 546 -9.06 -24.79 6.84
CA GLN A 546 -9.65 -23.54 6.34
C GLN A 546 -9.26 -23.25 4.88
N PHE A 547 -8.13 -23.77 4.40
CA PHE A 547 -7.61 -23.48 3.07
C PHE A 547 -6.81 -24.67 2.50
N ILE A 548 -6.95 -24.91 1.19
CA ILE A 548 -6.04 -25.73 0.39
C ILE A 548 -5.37 -24.81 -0.63
N GLY A 549 -4.05 -24.66 -0.52
CA GLY A 549 -3.22 -23.94 -1.47
C GLY A 549 -2.85 -24.80 -2.68
N TYR A 550 -2.47 -24.12 -3.77
CA TYR A 550 -1.99 -24.73 -5.01
C TYR A 550 -0.63 -24.11 -5.38
N ALA A 551 0.30 -24.94 -5.84
CA ALA A 551 1.72 -24.59 -5.83
C ALA A 551 2.11 -23.49 -6.83
N ASP A 552 1.44 -23.37 -7.97
CA ASP A 552 1.93 -22.54 -9.09
C ASP A 552 1.47 -21.07 -9.05
N TYR A 553 0.55 -20.71 -8.16
CA TYR A 553 -0.02 -19.36 -8.11
C TYR A 553 0.76 -18.36 -7.21
N ILE A 554 1.93 -18.77 -6.72
CA ILE A 554 2.69 -18.04 -5.67
C ILE A 554 3.55 -16.88 -6.24
N ASP A 555 3.80 -16.83 -7.55
CA ASP A 555 4.69 -15.82 -8.19
C ASP A 555 4.24 -14.36 -8.06
N LYS A 556 2.98 -14.11 -7.69
CA LYS A 556 2.47 -12.75 -7.45
C LYS A 556 2.49 -12.48 -5.95
N GLY A 557 3.62 -11.96 -5.45
CA GLY A 557 4.00 -11.82 -4.03
C GLY A 557 3.09 -11.01 -3.08
N ASN A 558 1.86 -10.67 -3.47
CA ASN A 558 0.86 -10.07 -2.60
C ASN A 558 0.24 -11.12 -1.67
N ARG A 559 0.63 -11.12 -0.39
CA ARG A 559 0.02 -11.95 0.68
C ARG A 559 -1.51 -11.78 0.77
N GLU A 560 -2.05 -10.63 0.34
CA GLU A 560 -3.50 -10.37 0.23
C GLU A 560 -4.20 -11.24 -0.82
N VAL A 561 -3.57 -11.43 -2.00
CA VAL A 561 -4.16 -12.14 -3.16
C VAL A 561 -4.23 -13.65 -2.90
N LEU A 562 -3.25 -14.20 -2.17
CA LEU A 562 -3.22 -15.61 -1.75
C LEU A 562 -4.42 -16.02 -0.86
N ARG A 563 -5.24 -15.09 -0.38
CA ARG A 563 -6.50 -15.39 0.33
C ARG A 563 -7.67 -15.75 -0.60
N GLN A 564 -7.55 -15.55 -1.91
CA GLN A 564 -8.67 -15.64 -2.86
C GLN A 564 -8.49 -16.67 -3.99
N ILE A 565 -7.33 -17.35 -4.08
CA ILE A 565 -7.01 -18.24 -5.21
C ILE A 565 -6.78 -19.68 -4.73
N THR A 566 -7.86 -20.37 -4.40
CA THR A 566 -7.94 -21.82 -4.57
C THR A 566 -7.94 -22.13 -6.07
N HIS A 567 -7.05 -23.04 -6.52
CA HIS A 567 -7.09 -23.55 -7.89
C HIS A 567 -8.45 -24.22 -8.18
N PRO A 568 -9.03 -24.11 -9.40
CA PRO A 568 -10.39 -24.59 -9.70
C PRO A 568 -10.70 -26.01 -9.20
N SER A 569 -9.77 -26.96 -9.38
CA SER A 569 -9.91 -28.34 -8.90
C SER A 569 -10.17 -28.49 -7.39
N TRP A 570 -9.71 -27.53 -6.57
CA TRP A 570 -9.88 -27.53 -5.12
C TRP A 570 -11.04 -26.64 -4.63
N VAL A 571 -11.69 -25.86 -5.51
CA VAL A 571 -12.81 -24.97 -5.15
C VAL A 571 -14.00 -25.77 -4.62
N ASP A 572 -14.37 -26.87 -5.29
CA ASP A 572 -15.49 -27.72 -4.86
C ASP A 572 -15.19 -28.45 -3.54
N VAL A 573 -13.96 -28.93 -3.37
CA VAL A 573 -13.49 -29.57 -2.13
C VAL A 573 -13.55 -28.56 -0.98
N MET A 574 -13.01 -27.35 -1.15
CA MET A 574 -13.05 -26.32 -0.13
C MET A 574 -14.47 -25.82 0.16
N SER A 575 -15.34 -25.76 -0.87
CA SER A 575 -16.76 -25.45 -0.70
C SER A 575 -17.47 -26.53 0.13
N ALA A 576 -17.16 -27.81 -0.08
CA ALA A 576 -17.66 -28.90 0.75
C ALA A 576 -17.13 -28.83 2.19
N VAL A 577 -15.83 -28.59 2.38
CA VAL A 577 -15.19 -28.36 3.69
C VAL A 577 -15.90 -27.22 4.46
N HIS A 578 -16.13 -26.08 3.82
CA HIS A 578 -16.81 -24.94 4.44
C HIS A 578 -18.29 -25.22 4.75
N ARG A 579 -19.02 -25.93 3.88
CA ARG A 579 -20.40 -26.38 4.16
C ARG A 579 -20.44 -27.25 5.42
N MET A 580 -19.63 -28.30 5.48
CA MET A 580 -19.56 -29.23 6.61
C MET A 580 -19.13 -28.55 7.92
N HIS A 581 -18.18 -27.61 7.86
CA HIS A 581 -17.83 -26.76 9.00
C HIS A 581 -18.99 -25.86 9.46
N SER A 582 -19.80 -25.33 8.54
CA SER A 582 -20.98 -24.53 8.89
C SER A 582 -22.08 -25.37 9.57
N GLU A 583 -22.26 -26.62 9.14
CA GLU A 583 -23.24 -27.55 9.69
C GLU A 583 -22.83 -28.07 11.08
N SER A 584 -21.55 -28.45 11.26
CA SER A 584 -21.00 -28.78 12.57
C SER A 584 -21.15 -27.62 13.57
N LYS A 585 -20.85 -26.37 13.15
CA LYS A 585 -21.06 -25.17 13.98
C LYS A 585 -22.54 -24.92 14.32
N ARG A 586 -23.48 -25.23 13.41
CA ARG A 586 -24.94 -25.16 13.69
C ARG A 586 -25.37 -26.19 14.73
N ILE A 587 -24.78 -27.39 14.72
CA ILE A 587 -25.13 -28.48 15.64
C ILE A 587 -24.55 -28.24 17.05
N PHE A 588 -23.30 -27.77 17.15
CA PHE A 588 -22.59 -27.69 18.44
C PHE A 588 -22.59 -26.31 19.13
N GLY A 589 -23.11 -25.26 18.51
CA GLY A 589 -23.55 -24.03 19.20
C GLY A 589 -22.47 -23.15 19.86
N VAL A 590 -21.18 -23.47 19.75
CA VAL A 590 -20.06 -22.67 20.29
C VAL A 590 -19.53 -21.70 19.23
N HIS A 591 -19.24 -20.45 19.61
CA HIS A 591 -18.72 -19.43 18.71
C HIS A 591 -17.35 -18.89 19.15
N ARG A 592 -16.43 -18.82 18.19
CA ARG A 592 -15.22 -17.99 18.16
C ARG A 592 -15.05 -17.46 16.74
N GLY A 593 -14.59 -16.22 16.60
CA GLY A 593 -14.17 -15.61 15.34
C GLY A 593 -12.91 -14.76 15.59
N PRO A 594 -12.64 -13.70 14.81
CA PRO A 594 -13.20 -13.35 13.49
C PRO A 594 -12.20 -13.66 12.35
N GLY A 595 -12.64 -13.75 11.09
CA GLY A 595 -11.72 -14.15 10.03
C GLY A 595 -12.15 -14.09 8.55
N THR A 596 -13.34 -13.63 8.19
CA THR A 596 -13.73 -13.40 6.78
C THR A 596 -14.67 -12.20 6.64
N THR A 597 -14.55 -11.48 5.53
CA THR A 597 -15.37 -10.30 5.17
C THR A 597 -16.83 -10.61 4.81
N GLY A 598 -17.32 -11.82 5.13
CA GLY A 598 -18.74 -12.20 5.03
C GLY A 598 -19.52 -11.99 6.34
N ASP A 599 -18.85 -11.99 7.49
CA ASP A 599 -19.52 -11.88 8.79
C ASP A 599 -20.01 -10.44 9.09
N ASP A 600 -19.35 -9.41 8.54
CA ASP A 600 -19.71 -8.00 8.74
C ASP A 600 -21.03 -7.62 8.05
N GLU A 601 -21.36 -8.22 6.90
CA GLU A 601 -22.68 -8.02 6.26
C GLU A 601 -23.83 -8.58 7.12
N ALA A 602 -23.55 -9.51 8.03
CA ALA A 602 -24.54 -9.97 9.01
C ALA A 602 -24.63 -9.06 10.25
N PHE A 603 -23.66 -8.18 10.49
CA PHE A 603 -23.62 -7.31 11.67
C PHE A 603 -24.58 -6.12 11.56
N LEU A 604 -24.55 -5.37 10.46
CA LEU A 604 -25.41 -4.19 10.27
C LEU A 604 -26.92 -4.52 10.27
N PRO A 605 -27.42 -5.59 9.61
CA PRO A 605 -28.83 -6.00 9.73
C PRO A 605 -29.22 -6.39 11.16
N ARG A 606 -28.31 -7.02 11.92
CA ARG A 606 -28.55 -7.34 13.34
C ARG A 606 -28.68 -6.06 14.15
N ILE A 607 -27.76 -5.10 14.00
CA ILE A 607 -27.83 -3.79 14.66
C ILE A 607 -29.16 -3.09 14.32
N ALA A 608 -29.54 -3.05 13.04
CA ALA A 608 -30.79 -2.45 12.58
C ALA A 608 -32.06 -3.09 13.20
N ALA A 609 -31.96 -4.34 13.67
CA ALA A 609 -33.02 -5.06 14.37
C ALA A 609 -32.99 -4.91 15.90
N VAL A 610 -31.88 -4.46 16.52
CA VAL A 610 -31.75 -4.35 17.99
C VAL A 610 -32.74 -3.36 18.58
N CYS A 611 -32.85 -2.15 18.04
CA CYS A 611 -33.83 -1.17 18.51
C CYS A 611 -34.25 -0.20 17.40
N LYS A 612 -35.40 0.47 17.61
CA LYS A 612 -35.93 1.48 16.67
C LYS A 612 -34.90 2.55 16.34
N THR A 613 -34.08 2.96 17.29
CA THR A 613 -33.11 4.00 17.03
C THR A 613 -31.97 3.47 16.15
N PHE A 614 -31.34 2.32 16.43
CA PHE A 614 -30.29 1.77 15.56
C PHE A 614 -30.66 1.66 14.10
N ARG A 615 -31.92 1.32 13.87
CA ARG A 615 -32.48 1.05 12.56
C ARG A 615 -32.00 2.03 11.49
N ASP A 616 -32.10 3.34 11.70
CA ASP A 616 -31.79 4.28 10.62
C ASP A 616 -30.29 4.31 10.23
N PRO A 617 -29.32 4.63 11.11
CA PRO A 617 -27.90 4.64 10.74
C PRO A 617 -27.34 3.28 10.34
N ALA A 618 -27.83 2.19 10.92
CA ALA A 618 -27.38 0.85 10.54
C ALA A 618 -27.86 0.51 9.12
N LEU A 619 -29.04 0.98 8.73
CA LEU A 619 -29.53 0.89 7.35
C LEU A 619 -28.90 1.94 6.42
N ASP A 620 -28.52 3.13 6.92
CA ASP A 620 -27.75 4.10 6.15
C ASP A 620 -26.37 3.53 5.80
N ALA A 621 -25.64 2.99 6.78
CA ALA A 621 -24.35 2.33 6.56
C ALA A 621 -24.46 1.08 5.66
N LEU A 622 -25.46 0.23 5.88
CA LEU A 622 -25.69 -1.00 5.11
C LEU A 622 -26.05 -0.73 3.64
N TYR A 623 -26.74 0.37 3.35
CA TYR A 623 -27.14 0.74 1.99
C TYR A 623 -26.27 1.83 1.36
N TRP A 624 -25.34 2.46 2.10
CA TRP A 624 -24.44 3.51 1.61
C TRP A 624 -23.66 3.06 0.36
N THR A 625 -23.02 1.89 0.44
CA THR A 625 -22.44 1.18 -0.70
C THR A 625 -23.16 -0.15 -0.85
N VAL A 626 -24.01 -0.29 -1.88
CA VAL A 626 -24.82 -1.50 -2.08
C VAL A 626 -24.65 -2.08 -3.48
N GLY A 627 -24.69 -3.40 -3.58
CA GLY A 627 -24.85 -4.10 -4.86
C GLY A 627 -26.29 -3.99 -5.34
N PHE A 628 -26.52 -3.76 -6.64
CA PHE A 628 -27.87 -3.55 -7.18
C PHE A 628 -28.79 -4.76 -6.95
N ASN A 629 -28.26 -5.99 -7.00
CA ASN A 629 -28.98 -7.20 -6.58
C ASN A 629 -29.30 -7.22 -5.07
N LYS A 630 -28.39 -6.74 -4.21
CA LYS A 630 -28.57 -6.69 -2.75
C LYS A 630 -29.58 -5.61 -2.33
N PHE A 631 -29.78 -4.56 -3.13
CA PHE A 631 -30.77 -3.52 -2.84
C PHE A 631 -32.20 -4.07 -2.67
N PHE A 632 -32.60 -5.03 -3.51
CA PHE A 632 -33.92 -5.65 -3.46
C PHE A 632 -34.14 -6.57 -2.25
N LEU A 633 -33.11 -6.87 -1.45
CA LEU A 633 -33.26 -7.63 -0.18
C LEU A 633 -34.08 -6.86 0.89
N CYS A 634 -34.42 -5.59 0.65
CA CYS A 634 -35.39 -4.87 1.47
C CYS A 634 -36.86 -5.29 1.23
N LEU A 635 -37.16 -5.99 0.12
CA LEU A 635 -38.49 -6.47 -0.25
C LEU A 635 -38.82 -7.82 0.38
N GLY A 636 -40.12 -8.14 0.47
CA GLY A 636 -40.61 -9.41 0.97
C GLY A 636 -40.36 -10.59 0.02
N ARG A 637 -40.32 -11.81 0.56
CA ARG A 637 -40.24 -13.07 -0.21
C ARG A 637 -41.53 -13.41 -0.97
N ASP A 638 -42.60 -12.64 -0.75
CA ASP A 638 -43.82 -12.61 -1.55
C ASP A 638 -43.67 -11.73 -2.80
N VAL A 639 -42.76 -10.74 -2.77
CA VAL A 639 -42.40 -9.87 -3.90
C VAL A 639 -41.30 -10.48 -4.76
N MET A 640 -40.24 -10.99 -4.12
CA MET A 640 -39.01 -11.43 -4.78
C MET A 640 -38.76 -12.94 -4.63
N THR A 641 -38.22 -13.55 -5.68
CA THR A 641 -37.63 -14.91 -5.64
C THR A 641 -36.15 -14.87 -5.95
N TYR A 642 -35.37 -15.63 -5.19
CA TYR A 642 -34.07 -16.14 -5.64
C TYR A 642 -34.32 -17.57 -6.13
N GLU A 643 -34.14 -17.79 -7.43
CA GLU A 643 -34.18 -19.10 -8.06
C GLU A 643 -32.75 -19.55 -8.33
N ALA A 644 -32.29 -20.56 -7.60
CA ALA A 644 -30.96 -21.14 -7.79
C ALA A 644 -30.94 -21.94 -9.10
N SER A 645 -30.65 -21.26 -10.22
CA SER A 645 -30.26 -21.95 -11.45
C SER A 645 -28.83 -22.46 -11.28
N GLY A 646 -28.51 -23.64 -11.82
CA GLY A 646 -27.23 -24.32 -11.56
C GLY A 646 -25.96 -23.62 -12.09
N GLN A 647 -26.08 -22.40 -12.65
CA GLN A 647 -24.98 -21.58 -13.13
C GLN A 647 -24.90 -20.19 -12.45
N ALA A 648 -26.01 -19.68 -11.93
CA ALA A 648 -26.09 -18.43 -11.17
C ALA A 648 -27.41 -18.36 -10.38
N ASP A 649 -27.41 -17.71 -9.21
CA ASP A 649 -28.66 -17.31 -8.54
C ASP A 649 -29.41 -16.31 -9.42
N VAL A 650 -30.70 -16.52 -9.64
CA VAL A 650 -31.55 -15.69 -10.50
C VAL A 650 -32.57 -14.93 -9.64
N LEU A 651 -32.56 -13.59 -9.71
CA LEU A 651 -33.52 -12.74 -9.02
C LEU A 651 -34.71 -12.46 -9.93
N ARG A 652 -35.94 -12.74 -9.45
CA ARG A 652 -37.22 -12.58 -10.16
C ARG A 652 -38.28 -11.89 -9.31
N MET A 653 -39.22 -11.21 -9.97
CA MET A 653 -40.47 -10.73 -9.40
C MET A 653 -41.49 -11.88 -9.31
N ARG A 654 -42.19 -12.00 -8.18
CA ARG A 654 -43.34 -12.91 -7.99
C ARG A 654 -44.67 -12.25 -8.28
N ARG A 655 -44.74 -10.94 -8.08
CA ARG A 655 -45.89 -10.07 -8.29
C ARG A 655 -45.39 -8.66 -8.63
N ALA A 656 -46.25 -7.83 -9.21
CA ALA A 656 -45.96 -6.41 -9.40
C ALA A 656 -45.74 -5.71 -8.04
N LEU A 657 -44.93 -4.64 -8.05
CA LEU A 657 -44.68 -3.80 -6.88
C LEU A 657 -45.93 -2.98 -6.53
N GLU A 658 -46.46 -3.18 -5.32
CA GLU A 658 -47.56 -2.41 -4.78
C GLU A 658 -47.06 -1.11 -4.13
N THR A 659 -47.98 -0.19 -3.83
CA THR A 659 -47.68 1.13 -3.23
C THR A 659 -46.86 1.05 -1.94
N ASP A 660 -46.99 -0.05 -1.20
CA ASP A 660 -46.26 -0.29 0.05
C ASP A 660 -44.84 -0.82 -0.21
N ASP A 661 -44.63 -1.67 -1.22
CA ASP A 661 -43.31 -2.11 -1.66
C ASP A 661 -42.50 -0.94 -2.22
N TRP A 662 -43.14 -0.06 -2.99
CA TRP A 662 -42.54 1.19 -3.44
C TRP A 662 -42.12 2.11 -2.29
N ARG A 663 -42.94 2.21 -1.24
CA ARG A 663 -42.60 2.99 -0.04
C ARG A 663 -41.39 2.42 0.68
N ILE A 664 -41.24 1.09 0.69
CA ILE A 664 -40.06 0.40 1.21
C ILE A 664 -38.84 0.74 0.34
N LEU A 665 -38.89 0.44 -0.97
CA LEU A 665 -37.77 0.71 -1.91
C LEU A 665 -37.29 2.16 -1.83
N MET A 666 -38.20 3.14 -1.88
CA MET A 666 -37.85 4.56 -1.77
C MET A 666 -37.21 4.92 -0.42
N SER A 667 -37.68 4.31 0.68
CA SER A 667 -37.13 4.53 2.03
C SER A 667 -35.73 3.95 2.24
N TYR A 668 -35.30 3.00 1.39
CA TYR A 668 -33.93 2.48 1.35
C TYR A 668 -33.10 3.17 0.25
N GLY A 669 -33.69 3.47 -0.91
CA GLY A 669 -33.01 4.08 -2.05
C GLY A 669 -32.46 5.48 -1.75
N GLN A 670 -33.17 6.25 -0.91
CA GLN A 670 -32.66 7.53 -0.35
C GLN A 670 -31.38 7.39 0.50
N ARG A 671 -31.00 6.18 0.93
CA ARG A 671 -29.81 5.89 1.75
C ARG A 671 -28.59 5.55 0.91
N VAL A 672 -28.80 5.11 -0.33
CA VAL A 672 -27.72 4.76 -1.27
C VAL A 672 -26.93 6.02 -1.65
N ARG A 673 -25.60 5.89 -1.66
CA ARG A 673 -24.66 6.90 -2.17
C ARG A 673 -23.76 6.31 -3.25
N ASN A 674 -23.36 5.05 -3.09
CA ASN A 674 -22.57 4.29 -4.03
C ASN A 674 -23.37 3.04 -4.44
N LEU A 675 -23.65 2.88 -5.73
CA LEU A 675 -24.36 1.72 -6.25
C LEU A 675 -23.45 0.96 -7.21
N SER A 676 -23.21 -0.33 -6.94
CA SER A 676 -22.54 -1.22 -7.89
C SER A 676 -23.57 -2.11 -8.58
N TYR A 677 -23.77 -1.90 -9.87
CA TYR A 677 -24.45 -2.86 -10.73
C TYR A 677 -23.54 -4.10 -10.92
N PRO A 678 -24.08 -5.34 -10.92
CA PRO A 678 -23.29 -6.56 -11.05
C PRO A 678 -22.69 -6.77 -12.44
N CYS A 679 -21.76 -7.72 -12.58
CA CYS A 679 -21.28 -8.21 -13.87
C CYS A 679 -21.98 -9.54 -14.22
N LYS A 680 -22.26 -9.80 -15.51
CA LYS A 680 -22.77 -11.10 -15.98
C LYS A 680 -21.72 -12.22 -15.90
N GLU A 681 -20.44 -11.88 -15.94
CA GLU A 681 -19.32 -12.84 -16.05
C GLU A 681 -18.88 -13.43 -14.69
N ASP A 682 -19.35 -12.86 -13.57
CA ASP A 682 -19.02 -13.35 -12.24
C ASP A 682 -20.09 -14.35 -11.76
N PRO A 683 -19.79 -15.67 -11.71
CA PRO A 683 -20.78 -16.69 -11.33
C PRO A 683 -21.21 -16.60 -9.86
N SER A 684 -20.53 -15.79 -9.03
CA SER A 684 -20.98 -15.48 -7.67
C SER A 684 -22.02 -14.34 -7.61
N GLN A 685 -22.26 -13.64 -8.72
CA GLN A 685 -23.18 -12.51 -8.78
C GLN A 685 -24.55 -12.94 -9.33
N CYS A 686 -25.60 -12.46 -8.65
CA CYS A 686 -26.97 -12.85 -8.93
C CYS A 686 -27.51 -12.17 -10.21
N GLN A 687 -27.99 -12.98 -11.17
CA GLN A 687 -28.57 -12.51 -12.42
C GLN A 687 -29.94 -11.88 -12.18
N ILE A 688 -30.08 -10.60 -12.50
CA ILE A 688 -31.32 -9.83 -12.35
C ILE A 688 -32.14 -9.97 -13.64
N GLN A 689 -33.38 -10.44 -13.54
CA GLN A 689 -34.26 -10.71 -14.69
C GLN A 689 -35.03 -9.46 -15.17
N HIS A 690 -35.63 -9.56 -16.36
CA HIS A 690 -36.18 -8.40 -17.08
C HIS A 690 -37.34 -7.72 -16.34
N ASP A 691 -38.19 -8.52 -15.70
CA ASP A 691 -39.30 -8.14 -14.84
C ASP A 691 -38.95 -7.12 -13.74
N ILE A 692 -37.71 -7.14 -13.25
CA ILE A 692 -37.22 -6.19 -12.23
C ILE A 692 -36.94 -4.81 -12.85
N TYR A 693 -36.53 -4.75 -14.11
CA TYR A 693 -36.36 -3.50 -14.85
C TYR A 693 -37.72 -2.94 -15.28
N GLU A 694 -38.62 -3.78 -15.78
CA GLU A 694 -40.02 -3.41 -16.06
C GLU A 694 -40.72 -2.87 -14.80
N ALA A 695 -40.47 -3.47 -13.64
CA ALA A 695 -40.97 -2.97 -12.36
C ALA A 695 -40.34 -1.61 -12.01
N LEU A 696 -39.02 -1.45 -12.12
CA LEU A 696 -38.33 -0.19 -11.85
C LEU A 696 -38.72 0.96 -12.80
N ALA A 697 -39.08 0.65 -14.05
CA ALA A 697 -39.64 1.59 -15.01
C ALA A 697 -40.89 2.28 -14.47
N GLN A 698 -41.76 1.48 -13.85
CA GLN A 698 -43.06 1.87 -13.30
C GLN A 698 -42.94 2.58 -11.93
N SER A 699 -41.73 3.00 -11.55
CA SER A 699 -41.47 3.76 -10.33
C SER A 699 -42.35 5.02 -10.24
N PRO A 700 -43.14 5.19 -9.16
CA PRO A 700 -43.94 6.39 -8.93
C PRO A 700 -43.07 7.61 -8.55
N ALA A 701 -41.76 7.43 -8.43
CA ALA A 701 -40.78 8.49 -8.15
C ALA A 701 -39.76 8.62 -9.29
N LEU A 702 -39.40 9.86 -9.62
CA LEU A 702 -38.48 10.19 -10.72
C LEU A 702 -37.08 9.56 -10.56
N HIS A 703 -36.61 9.38 -9.32
CA HIS A 703 -35.33 8.75 -8.99
C HIS A 703 -35.50 7.82 -7.79
N VAL A 704 -35.12 6.55 -7.92
CA VAL A 704 -35.14 5.59 -6.79
C VAL A 704 -33.95 5.84 -5.86
N PHE A 705 -32.82 6.32 -6.40
CA PHE A 705 -31.61 6.65 -5.64
C PHE A 705 -31.35 8.18 -5.60
N PRO A 706 -32.24 9.02 -5.03
CA PRO A 706 -32.21 10.49 -5.16
C PRO A 706 -31.00 11.19 -4.51
N ARG A 707 -30.10 10.44 -3.87
CA ARG A 707 -28.85 10.91 -3.28
C ARG A 707 -27.60 10.18 -3.82
N LEU A 708 -27.71 9.46 -4.94
CA LEU A 708 -26.58 8.73 -5.52
C LEU A 708 -25.43 9.70 -5.85
N LEU A 709 -24.22 9.36 -5.42
CA LEU A 709 -22.98 10.13 -5.59
C LEU A 709 -21.98 9.40 -6.50
N SER A 710 -21.94 8.07 -6.41
CA SER A 710 -21.13 7.20 -7.28
C SER A 710 -21.97 6.08 -7.88
N LEU A 711 -21.85 5.86 -9.18
CA LEU A 711 -22.46 4.74 -9.91
C LEU A 711 -21.35 3.90 -10.54
N THR A 712 -21.26 2.63 -10.15
CA THR A 712 -20.35 1.65 -10.75
C THR A 712 -21.16 0.67 -11.59
N LEU A 713 -21.06 0.78 -12.92
CA LEU A 713 -21.66 -0.17 -13.86
C LEU A 713 -20.61 -1.22 -14.21
N LYS A 714 -20.73 -2.46 -13.72
CA LYS A 714 -19.81 -3.55 -14.12
C LYS A 714 -20.19 -4.26 -15.42
N ASP A 715 -21.42 -4.04 -15.86
CA ASP A 715 -22.07 -4.51 -17.07
C ASP A 715 -23.18 -3.48 -17.38
N ILE A 716 -23.77 -3.54 -18.57
CA ILE A 716 -24.78 -2.59 -19.01
C ILE A 716 -26.18 -3.16 -18.78
N PRO A 717 -27.04 -2.48 -17.98
CA PRO A 717 -28.43 -2.87 -17.83
C PRO A 717 -29.20 -2.73 -19.16
N PRO A 718 -30.19 -3.59 -19.42
CA PRO A 718 -30.97 -3.56 -20.66
C PRO A 718 -31.62 -2.19 -20.88
N VAL A 719 -31.45 -1.63 -22.08
CA VAL A 719 -31.71 -0.22 -22.45
C VAL A 719 -32.96 0.41 -21.83
N ILE A 720 -34.07 -0.32 -21.91
CA ILE A 720 -35.35 0.26 -22.28
C ILE A 720 -35.83 1.26 -21.21
N GLU A 721 -35.52 0.99 -19.93
CA GLU A 721 -36.15 1.68 -18.79
C GLU A 721 -35.15 2.15 -17.70
N VAL A 722 -33.85 2.19 -18.00
CA VAL A 722 -32.78 2.63 -17.06
C VAL A 722 -32.90 4.11 -16.62
N GLN A 723 -33.70 4.88 -17.35
CA GLN A 723 -33.67 6.35 -17.40
C GLN A 723 -34.05 7.03 -16.06
N SER A 724 -35.02 6.48 -15.33
CA SER A 724 -35.52 7.05 -14.07
C SER A 724 -34.61 6.71 -12.88
N PHE A 725 -34.41 5.42 -12.65
CA PHE A 725 -33.99 4.94 -11.33
C PHE A 725 -32.50 5.13 -11.01
N LEU A 726 -31.59 4.94 -11.97
CA LEU A 726 -30.14 5.10 -11.75
C LEU A 726 -29.66 6.55 -11.77
N CYS A 727 -30.38 7.44 -12.45
CA CYS A 727 -29.80 8.69 -12.95
C CYS A 727 -30.13 9.88 -12.01
N ALA A 728 -29.40 10.02 -10.91
CA ALA A 728 -29.64 11.06 -9.91
C ALA A 728 -28.85 12.37 -10.16
N PRO A 729 -29.46 13.57 -10.00
CA PRO A 729 -28.78 14.86 -10.21
C PRO A 729 -27.65 15.17 -9.21
N SER A 730 -27.51 14.37 -8.14
CA SER A 730 -26.41 14.42 -7.18
C SER A 730 -25.15 13.65 -7.62
N LEU A 731 -25.24 12.85 -8.68
CA LEU A 731 -24.19 11.93 -9.13
C LEU A 731 -22.94 12.71 -9.58
N GLN A 732 -21.80 12.38 -8.97
CA GLN A 732 -20.50 13.03 -9.16
C GLN A 732 -19.47 12.10 -9.79
N THR A 733 -19.56 10.79 -9.53
CA THR A 733 -18.65 9.78 -10.03
C THR A 733 -19.41 8.72 -10.82
N ILE A 734 -18.93 8.41 -12.02
CA ILE A 734 -19.38 7.26 -12.81
C ILE A 734 -18.15 6.40 -13.11
N THR A 735 -18.23 5.12 -12.77
CA THR A 735 -17.24 4.11 -13.15
C THR A 735 -17.94 3.04 -13.98
N MET A 736 -17.66 2.98 -15.28
CA MET A 736 -18.15 1.92 -16.16
C MET A 736 -17.00 0.92 -16.36
N HIS A 737 -17.14 -0.30 -15.85
CA HIS A 737 -16.36 -1.42 -16.36
C HIS A 737 -17.11 -1.97 -17.57
N VAL A 738 -16.40 -2.06 -18.69
CA VAL A 738 -17.03 -2.36 -19.98
C VAL A 738 -16.24 -3.47 -20.65
N GLY A 739 -16.80 -4.68 -20.63
CA GLY A 739 -16.41 -5.76 -21.53
C GLY A 739 -16.88 -5.44 -22.95
N ASP A 740 -17.55 -6.37 -23.61
CA ASP A 740 -18.21 -6.09 -24.90
C ASP A 740 -19.21 -4.92 -24.77
N VAL A 741 -19.23 -4.03 -25.76
CA VAL A 741 -20.13 -2.87 -25.85
C VAL A 741 -21.36 -3.25 -26.69
N PRO A 742 -22.50 -3.67 -26.09
CA PRO A 742 -23.75 -3.69 -26.82
C PRO A 742 -24.12 -2.27 -27.30
N GLY A 743 -24.77 -2.14 -28.45
CA GLY A 743 -25.20 -0.82 -28.98
C GLY A 743 -26.07 -0.02 -27.97
N ASP A 744 -26.72 -0.77 -27.09
CA ASP A 744 -27.45 -0.39 -25.88
C ASP A 744 -26.77 0.65 -24.98
N VAL A 745 -25.45 0.78 -25.00
CA VAL A 745 -24.77 1.78 -24.15
C VAL A 745 -25.16 3.22 -24.51
N VAL A 746 -25.52 3.49 -25.77
CA VAL A 746 -25.86 4.86 -26.24
C VAL A 746 -26.95 5.51 -25.38
N PRO A 747 -28.19 4.98 -25.34
CA PRO A 747 -29.26 5.56 -24.52
C PRO A 747 -28.95 5.55 -23.02
N VAL A 748 -28.23 4.55 -22.48
CA VAL A 748 -27.90 4.52 -21.05
C VAL A 748 -26.98 5.69 -20.69
N LEU A 749 -25.91 5.91 -21.47
CA LEU A 749 -24.95 6.98 -21.24
C LEU A 749 -25.56 8.38 -21.52
N ASP A 750 -26.41 8.50 -22.55
CA ASP A 750 -27.19 9.72 -22.81
C ASP A 750 -28.08 10.10 -21.62
N ASN A 751 -28.85 9.15 -21.08
CA ASN A 751 -29.79 9.40 -19.98
C ASN A 751 -29.09 9.67 -18.65
N ILE A 752 -27.99 8.98 -18.35
CA ILE A 752 -27.15 9.33 -17.21
C ILE A 752 -26.64 10.77 -17.38
N ALA A 753 -26.20 11.17 -18.56
CA ALA A 753 -25.65 12.51 -18.75
C ALA A 753 -26.67 13.66 -18.77
N SER A 754 -27.91 13.41 -19.21
CA SER A 754 -28.99 14.42 -19.16
C SER A 754 -29.50 14.63 -17.74
N SER A 755 -29.65 13.57 -16.96
CA SER A 755 -30.13 13.65 -15.57
C SER A 755 -29.01 13.94 -14.55
N CYS A 756 -27.75 13.71 -14.89
CA CYS A 756 -26.59 13.89 -13.99
C CYS A 756 -25.58 14.96 -14.50
N PRO A 757 -25.96 16.24 -14.64
CA PRO A 757 -25.06 17.30 -15.11
C PRO A 757 -23.95 17.68 -14.11
N ASN A 758 -23.96 17.08 -12.90
CA ASN A 758 -23.00 17.36 -11.83
C ASN A 758 -21.81 16.38 -11.76
N VAL A 759 -21.66 15.49 -12.75
CA VAL A 759 -20.53 14.56 -12.84
C VAL A 759 -19.20 15.33 -12.89
N LEU A 760 -18.29 14.94 -12.01
CA LEU A 760 -16.95 15.49 -11.85
C LEU A 760 -15.88 14.47 -12.28
N TYR A 761 -16.18 13.17 -12.15
CA TYR A 761 -15.28 12.06 -12.44
C TYR A 761 -16.01 11.06 -13.34
N PHE A 762 -15.57 10.91 -14.59
CA PHE A 762 -16.02 9.82 -15.47
C PHE A 762 -14.86 8.86 -15.72
N ARG A 763 -15.08 7.58 -15.43
CA ARG A 763 -14.07 6.53 -15.60
C ARG A 763 -14.68 5.38 -16.38
N CYS A 764 -14.11 5.06 -17.54
CA CYS A 764 -14.41 3.85 -18.31
C CYS A 764 -13.19 2.92 -18.25
N ILE A 765 -13.36 1.69 -17.79
CA ILE A 765 -12.30 0.74 -17.49
C ILE A 765 -12.64 -0.57 -18.22
N GLY A 766 -12.08 -0.76 -19.41
CA GLY A 766 -12.55 -1.80 -20.31
C GLY A 766 -11.78 -1.86 -21.63
N GLY A 767 -11.92 -2.97 -22.37
CA GLY A 767 -11.22 -3.19 -23.64
C GLY A 767 -11.94 -2.58 -24.85
N GLU A 768 -13.26 -2.54 -24.83
CA GLU A 768 -14.06 -2.03 -25.94
C GLU A 768 -14.38 -0.53 -25.85
N LYS A 769 -14.91 0.01 -26.95
CA LYS A 769 -14.97 1.45 -27.20
C LYS A 769 -16.41 1.98 -27.08
N LEU A 770 -16.67 2.80 -26.05
CA LEU A 770 -17.98 3.46 -25.84
C LEU A 770 -18.42 4.23 -27.10
N PRO A 771 -19.65 4.07 -27.62
CA PRO A 771 -19.97 4.60 -28.95
C PRO A 771 -19.83 6.13 -29.04
N GLU A 772 -19.22 6.61 -30.14
CA GLU A 772 -18.79 8.01 -30.34
C GLU A 772 -19.84 9.05 -29.93
N ASP A 773 -21.07 8.87 -30.41
CA ASP A 773 -22.17 9.82 -30.18
C ASP A 773 -22.63 9.85 -28.72
N ALA A 774 -22.64 8.70 -28.05
CA ALA A 774 -23.02 8.59 -26.64
C ALA A 774 -22.03 9.34 -25.74
N LEU A 775 -20.73 9.10 -25.95
CA LEU A 775 -19.67 9.75 -25.21
C LEU A 775 -19.62 11.26 -25.50
N TYR A 776 -19.72 11.65 -26.76
CA TYR A 776 -19.77 13.06 -27.14
C TYR A 776 -20.98 13.78 -26.51
N SER A 777 -22.16 13.18 -26.60
CA SER A 777 -23.40 13.70 -26.02
C SER A 777 -23.31 13.83 -24.49
N ALA A 778 -22.64 12.87 -23.83
CA ALA A 778 -22.42 12.90 -22.40
C ALA A 778 -21.43 14.00 -21.96
N LEU A 779 -20.29 14.09 -22.63
CA LEU A 779 -19.30 15.15 -22.40
C LEU A 779 -19.90 16.54 -22.61
N CYS A 780 -20.76 16.74 -23.62
CA CYS A 780 -21.48 17.99 -23.85
C CYS A 780 -22.36 18.45 -22.67
N ARG A 781 -22.76 17.53 -21.77
CA ARG A 781 -23.63 17.81 -20.61
C ARG A 781 -22.84 17.91 -19.30
N TRP A 782 -21.72 17.20 -19.20
CA TRP A 782 -20.81 17.24 -18.05
C TRP A 782 -19.84 18.42 -18.10
N LEU A 783 -20.37 19.64 -18.19
CA LEU A 783 -19.60 20.90 -18.17
C LEU A 783 -18.75 21.09 -16.89
N ARG A 784 -19.04 20.29 -15.84
CA ARG A 784 -18.34 20.25 -14.55
C ARG A 784 -17.28 19.15 -14.45
N LEU A 785 -17.12 18.32 -15.47
CA LEU A 785 -16.15 17.21 -15.48
C LEU A 785 -14.73 17.73 -15.22
N ARG A 786 -14.08 17.14 -14.22
CA ARG A 786 -12.70 17.45 -13.81
C ARG A 786 -11.70 16.40 -14.24
N GLU A 787 -12.14 15.14 -14.23
CA GLU A 787 -11.32 13.96 -14.48
C GLU A 787 -12.01 12.99 -15.42
N LEU A 788 -11.30 12.60 -16.48
CA LEU A 788 -11.77 11.68 -17.51
C LEU A 788 -10.77 10.53 -17.68
N LEU A 789 -11.11 9.33 -17.24
CA LEU A 789 -10.36 8.10 -17.51
C LEU A 789 -11.09 7.32 -18.60
N MET A 790 -10.47 7.06 -19.75
CA MET A 790 -11.12 6.33 -20.85
C MET A 790 -10.17 5.47 -21.70
N PRO A 791 -10.63 4.30 -22.20
CA PRO A 791 -9.80 3.38 -22.96
C PRO A 791 -9.70 3.70 -24.46
N SER A 792 -10.59 4.55 -24.96
CA SER A 792 -10.64 4.99 -26.35
C SER A 792 -11.38 6.32 -26.41
N LEU A 793 -11.00 7.17 -27.36
CA LEU A 793 -11.69 8.42 -27.65
C LEU A 793 -11.98 8.53 -29.15
N TYR A 794 -12.83 9.48 -29.48
CA TYR A 794 -13.40 9.65 -30.81
C TYR A 794 -13.32 11.10 -31.27
N ARG A 795 -13.55 11.33 -32.57
CA ARG A 795 -13.42 12.65 -33.20
C ARG A 795 -14.28 13.70 -32.50
N LYS A 796 -15.57 13.40 -32.33
CA LYS A 796 -16.52 14.33 -31.69
C LYS A 796 -16.12 14.56 -30.22
N SER A 797 -15.83 13.49 -29.48
CA SER A 797 -15.39 13.56 -28.08
C SER A 797 -14.16 14.47 -27.91
N ILE A 798 -13.11 14.28 -28.69
CA ILE A 798 -11.88 15.09 -28.62
C ILE A 798 -12.16 16.58 -28.84
N THR A 799 -13.08 16.93 -29.74
CA THR A 799 -13.44 18.35 -29.94
C THR A 799 -14.13 18.98 -28.71
N ILE A 800 -15.02 18.26 -28.02
CA ILE A 800 -15.67 18.80 -26.81
C ILE A 800 -14.74 18.80 -25.58
N LEU A 801 -13.75 17.90 -25.48
CA LEU A 801 -12.75 17.94 -24.38
C LEU A 801 -11.96 19.25 -24.34
N GLY A 802 -11.72 19.88 -25.50
CA GLY A 802 -11.10 21.20 -25.57
C GLY A 802 -11.96 22.34 -25.04
N ASP A 803 -13.28 22.16 -24.96
CA ASP A 803 -14.25 23.17 -24.54
C ASP A 803 -14.82 22.94 -23.12
N LEU A 804 -14.45 21.83 -22.45
CA LEU A 804 -14.82 21.56 -21.06
C LEU A 804 -14.02 22.43 -20.07
N PRO A 805 -14.62 23.46 -19.44
CA PRO A 805 -13.87 24.48 -18.69
C PRO A 805 -13.34 23.99 -17.33
N CYS A 806 -13.85 22.85 -16.86
CA CYS A 806 -13.45 22.23 -15.60
C CYS A 806 -12.41 21.11 -15.77
N LEU A 807 -12.11 20.68 -17.01
CA LEU A 807 -11.37 19.45 -17.27
C LEU A 807 -9.88 19.67 -17.00
N ARG A 808 -9.38 19.08 -15.91
CA ARG A 808 -8.01 19.22 -15.40
C ARG A 808 -7.18 17.97 -15.57
N ARG A 809 -7.82 16.80 -15.59
CA ARG A 809 -7.19 15.48 -15.75
C ARG A 809 -7.81 14.69 -16.88
N ILE A 810 -6.97 14.08 -17.71
CA ILE A 810 -7.39 13.08 -18.68
C ILE A 810 -6.42 11.91 -18.60
N TRP A 811 -6.93 10.69 -18.44
CA TRP A 811 -6.18 9.44 -18.49
C TRP A 811 -6.68 8.63 -19.70
N LEU A 812 -5.79 8.34 -20.64
CA LEU A 812 -6.13 7.75 -21.94
C LEU A 812 -5.50 6.38 -22.10
N CYS A 813 -6.26 5.37 -22.52
CA CYS A 813 -5.65 4.28 -23.27
C CYS A 813 -5.61 4.65 -24.76
N VAL A 814 -4.55 4.24 -25.45
CA VAL A 814 -4.24 4.64 -26.81
C VAL A 814 -3.71 3.43 -27.60
N SER A 815 -4.20 3.21 -28.81
CA SER A 815 -3.83 2.08 -29.67
C SER A 815 -3.71 2.50 -31.14
N HIS A 816 -3.06 1.70 -31.97
CA HIS A 816 -2.95 1.95 -33.43
C HIS A 816 -4.32 1.91 -34.14
N ASN A 817 -5.34 1.36 -33.48
CA ASN A 817 -6.72 1.28 -33.96
C ASN A 817 -7.60 2.44 -33.45
N GLU A 818 -7.02 3.51 -32.92
CA GLU A 818 -7.76 4.74 -32.64
C GLU A 818 -8.07 5.53 -33.91
N ARG A 819 -9.37 5.68 -34.21
CA ARG A 819 -9.86 6.44 -35.36
C ARG A 819 -9.38 7.89 -35.38
N TRP A 820 -9.15 8.50 -34.21
CA TRP A 820 -8.66 9.88 -34.12
C TRP A 820 -7.19 10.03 -34.53
N ILE A 821 -6.38 9.01 -34.29
CA ILE A 821 -5.00 8.91 -34.76
C ILE A 821 -4.99 8.75 -36.27
N GLN A 822 -5.74 7.76 -36.77
CA GLN A 822 -5.84 7.44 -38.19
C GLN A 822 -6.35 8.63 -39.03
N ALA A 823 -7.38 9.33 -38.55
CA ALA A 823 -7.94 10.52 -39.19
C ALA A 823 -7.23 11.84 -38.81
N ARG A 824 -6.09 11.78 -38.10
CA ARG A 824 -5.22 12.90 -37.73
C ARG A 824 -5.97 14.11 -37.15
N ILE A 825 -6.79 13.86 -36.14
CA ILE A 825 -7.59 14.90 -35.46
C ILE A 825 -6.78 15.56 -34.33
N PRO A 826 -6.45 16.86 -34.43
CA PRO A 826 -5.73 17.56 -33.38
C PRO A 826 -6.67 17.87 -32.19
N TRP A 827 -6.09 17.88 -31.00
CA TRP A 827 -6.77 18.20 -29.75
C TRP A 827 -6.70 19.71 -29.45
N SER A 828 -7.68 20.24 -28.73
CA SER A 828 -7.83 21.68 -28.43
C SER A 828 -7.88 21.99 -26.93
N LEU A 829 -7.19 21.18 -26.11
CA LEU A 829 -7.18 21.26 -24.65
C LEU A 829 -6.64 22.61 -24.14
N LYS A 830 -7.44 23.35 -23.36
CA LYS A 830 -7.10 24.70 -22.86
C LYS A 830 -6.81 24.76 -21.35
N THR A 831 -7.34 23.81 -20.58
CA THR A 831 -7.32 23.82 -19.11
C THR A 831 -6.71 22.56 -18.50
N LEU A 832 -6.16 21.66 -19.32
CA LEU A 832 -5.62 20.41 -18.82
C LEU A 832 -4.34 20.69 -18.02
N ASP A 833 -4.31 20.28 -16.75
CA ASP A 833 -3.13 20.38 -15.88
C ASP A 833 -2.35 19.06 -15.89
N GLU A 834 -3.04 17.93 -16.03
CA GLU A 834 -2.52 16.56 -15.95
C GLU A 834 -3.03 15.67 -17.11
N LEU A 835 -2.10 15.06 -17.84
CA LEU A 835 -2.37 14.08 -18.89
C LEU A 835 -1.66 12.76 -18.57
N ARG A 836 -2.42 11.67 -18.47
CA ARG A 836 -1.86 10.31 -18.45
C ARG A 836 -2.21 9.59 -19.74
N ILE A 837 -1.25 8.88 -20.30
CA ILE A 837 -1.37 8.08 -21.52
C ILE A 837 -0.91 6.67 -21.18
N TYR A 838 -1.66 5.69 -21.67
CA TYR A 838 -1.41 4.26 -21.61
C TYR A 838 -1.46 3.75 -23.05
N ALA A 839 -0.32 3.79 -23.74
CA ALA A 839 -0.20 3.32 -25.12
C ALA A 839 -0.03 1.81 -25.14
N PHE A 840 -0.95 1.08 -25.78
CA PHE A 840 -0.96 -0.37 -25.84
C PHE A 840 -0.42 -0.87 -27.19
N GLY A 841 0.59 -1.73 -27.14
CA GLY A 841 1.24 -2.34 -28.29
C GLY A 841 2.40 -1.49 -28.83
N ASP A 842 2.37 -1.18 -30.13
CA ASP A 842 3.46 -0.53 -30.84
C ASP A 842 3.77 0.89 -30.28
N PRO A 843 5.00 1.19 -29.82
CA PRO A 843 5.39 2.55 -29.43
C PRO A 843 5.17 3.61 -30.53
N GLY A 844 5.12 3.21 -31.80
CA GLY A 844 4.73 4.08 -32.93
C GLY A 844 3.30 4.62 -32.84
N VAL A 845 2.47 4.06 -31.97
CA VAL A 845 1.20 4.69 -31.56
C VAL A 845 1.43 6.07 -30.97
N CYS A 846 2.49 6.26 -30.17
CA CYS A 846 2.85 7.56 -29.61
C CYS A 846 3.34 8.55 -30.69
N ASP A 847 4.02 8.09 -31.74
CA ASP A 847 4.56 8.95 -32.81
C ASP A 847 3.45 9.58 -33.66
N VAL A 848 2.25 9.02 -33.63
CA VAL A 848 1.08 9.61 -34.29
C VAL A 848 0.10 10.21 -33.27
N ALA A 849 -0.06 9.62 -32.08
CA ALA A 849 -0.95 10.14 -31.04
C ALA A 849 -0.47 11.48 -30.44
N LEU A 850 0.81 11.60 -30.13
CA LEU A 850 1.34 12.76 -29.41
C LEU A 850 1.38 14.02 -30.29
N PRO A 851 1.81 13.98 -31.58
CA PRO A 851 1.61 15.10 -32.50
C PRO A 851 0.17 15.59 -32.53
N LEU A 852 -0.81 14.70 -32.47
CA LEU A 852 -2.22 15.08 -32.50
C LEU A 852 -2.72 15.65 -31.17
N ILE A 853 -2.16 15.24 -30.04
CA ILE A 853 -2.48 15.84 -28.74
C ILE A 853 -1.84 17.24 -28.62
N PHE A 854 -0.59 17.40 -29.05
CA PHE A 854 0.24 18.57 -28.73
C PHE A 854 0.43 19.57 -29.89
N GLN A 855 0.58 19.10 -31.14
CA GLN A 855 0.71 19.96 -32.32
C GLN A 855 -0.69 20.28 -32.91
N THR A 856 -1.32 21.35 -32.42
CA THR A 856 -2.44 21.93 -33.18
C THR A 856 -1.93 22.45 -34.53
N THR A 857 -2.64 22.15 -35.62
CA THR A 857 -2.30 22.60 -37.00
C THR A 857 -2.42 24.12 -37.22
N LYS A 858 -2.65 24.87 -36.15
CA LYS A 858 -2.55 26.33 -36.03
C LYS A 858 -1.78 26.62 -34.74
N PRO A 859 -0.99 27.70 -34.65
CA PRO A 859 -0.28 28.09 -33.42
C PRO A 859 -1.24 28.73 -32.39
N THR A 860 -2.25 27.97 -31.97
CA THR A 860 -3.07 28.28 -30.80
C THR A 860 -2.31 27.90 -29.52
N PRO A 861 -2.45 28.64 -28.41
CA PRO A 861 -1.82 28.32 -27.12
C PRO A 861 -2.55 27.19 -26.38
N SER A 862 -2.88 26.09 -27.07
CA SER A 862 -3.35 24.86 -26.47
C SER A 862 -2.30 24.26 -25.54
N MET A 863 -2.76 23.63 -24.45
CA MET A 863 -1.94 22.95 -23.45
C MET A 863 -0.89 23.80 -22.73
N THR A 864 -0.99 25.13 -22.79
CA THR A 864 -0.21 26.07 -21.96
C THR A 864 -0.49 25.96 -20.44
N SER A 865 -1.50 25.17 -20.06
CA SER A 865 -1.77 24.78 -18.68
C SER A 865 -1.15 23.44 -18.27
N LEU A 866 -0.66 22.62 -19.21
CA LEU A 866 -0.24 21.25 -18.90
C LEU A 866 1.05 21.28 -18.09
N ARG A 867 0.96 20.81 -16.85
CA ARG A 867 2.07 20.67 -15.91
C ARG A 867 2.57 19.24 -15.85
N HIS A 868 1.68 18.25 -15.87
CA HIS A 868 2.02 16.84 -15.66
C HIS A 868 1.67 16.01 -16.90
N LEU A 869 2.67 15.35 -17.49
CA LEU A 869 2.53 14.36 -18.57
C LEU A 869 3.08 13.03 -18.06
N GLN A 870 2.24 12.00 -18.03
CA GLN A 870 2.64 10.63 -17.72
C GLN A 870 2.36 9.74 -18.94
N VAL A 871 3.34 8.96 -19.42
CA VAL A 871 3.19 8.09 -20.60
C VAL A 871 3.69 6.69 -20.27
N HIS A 872 2.73 5.78 -20.06
CA HIS A 872 2.95 4.35 -19.96
C HIS A 872 2.88 3.74 -21.36
N ILE A 873 3.93 3.03 -21.79
CA ILE A 873 3.90 2.14 -22.96
C ILE A 873 3.84 0.71 -22.44
N LEU A 874 2.78 0.00 -22.83
CA LEU A 874 2.40 -1.32 -22.34
C LEU A 874 2.37 -2.32 -23.50
N GLY A 875 2.99 -3.49 -23.31
CA GLY A 875 3.20 -4.53 -24.32
C GLY A 875 4.66 -4.69 -24.79
N ILE A 876 4.91 -5.83 -25.44
CA ILE A 876 6.25 -6.26 -25.90
C ILE A 876 6.46 -5.81 -27.35
N THR A 877 7.55 -5.10 -27.65
CA THR A 877 7.99 -4.84 -29.03
C THR A 877 9.51 -4.90 -29.23
N ASP A 878 9.98 -5.99 -29.85
CA ASP A 878 11.40 -6.22 -30.20
C ASP A 878 11.97 -5.23 -31.24
N ARG A 879 11.11 -4.37 -31.83
CA ARG A 879 11.44 -3.49 -32.95
C ARG A 879 11.85 -2.07 -32.58
N TRP A 880 11.57 -1.65 -31.34
CA TRP A 880 11.82 -0.30 -30.87
C TRP A 880 13.01 -0.29 -29.93
N THR A 881 13.88 0.69 -30.11
CA THR A 881 14.93 0.99 -29.13
C THR A 881 14.36 1.92 -28.06
N MET A 882 15.00 1.98 -26.88
CA MET A 882 14.60 2.90 -25.83
C MET A 882 14.75 4.36 -26.26
N HIS A 883 15.71 4.64 -27.16
CA HIS A 883 15.86 5.92 -27.85
C HIS A 883 14.60 6.29 -28.62
N ASP A 884 14.18 5.44 -29.56
CA ASP A 884 13.10 5.78 -30.49
C ASP A 884 11.80 6.02 -29.74
N ALA A 885 11.50 5.19 -28.73
CA ALA A 885 10.32 5.35 -27.87
C ALA A 885 10.33 6.70 -27.13
N ILE A 886 11.46 7.12 -26.57
CA ILE A 886 11.56 8.40 -25.86
C ILE A 886 11.55 9.58 -26.83
N THR A 887 12.32 9.55 -27.92
CA THR A 887 12.30 10.56 -28.99
C THR A 887 10.88 10.83 -29.46
N VAL A 888 10.11 9.76 -29.70
CA VAL A 888 8.68 9.82 -30.02
C VAL A 888 7.84 10.46 -28.92
N ILE A 889 8.06 10.09 -27.65
CA ILE A 889 7.31 10.66 -26.53
C ILE A 889 7.59 12.16 -26.37
N VAL A 890 8.84 12.59 -26.57
CA VAL A 890 9.25 13.97 -26.27
C VAL A 890 9.00 14.93 -27.42
N ARG A 891 9.03 14.45 -28.67
CA ARG A 891 8.92 15.28 -29.89
C ARG A 891 7.75 16.24 -29.85
N ALA A 892 6.52 15.72 -29.82
CA ALA A 892 5.35 16.58 -29.93
C ALA A 892 5.12 17.50 -28.70
N PRO A 893 5.30 17.06 -27.44
CA PRO A 893 5.27 17.99 -26.31
C PRO A 893 6.34 19.07 -26.40
N SER A 894 7.56 18.75 -26.84
CA SER A 894 8.71 19.67 -26.95
C SER A 894 8.53 20.78 -27.99
N GLU A 895 7.87 20.47 -29.10
CA GLU A 895 7.57 21.44 -30.17
C GLU A 895 6.35 22.32 -29.85
N SER A 896 5.57 21.96 -28.82
CA SER A 896 4.30 22.60 -28.49
C SER A 896 4.42 23.74 -27.48
N ALA A 897 3.32 24.49 -27.31
CA ALA A 897 3.25 25.50 -26.27
C ALA A 897 3.34 24.93 -24.84
N SER A 898 3.09 23.62 -24.63
CA SER A 898 3.26 22.99 -23.32
C SER A 898 4.73 22.77 -22.93
N ALA A 899 5.68 22.85 -23.87
CA ALA A 899 7.11 22.73 -23.53
C ALA A 899 7.56 23.74 -22.46
N LYS A 900 6.86 24.88 -22.39
CA LYS A 900 7.09 25.97 -21.43
C LYS A 900 6.18 25.92 -20.20
N SER A 901 5.24 24.98 -20.11
CA SER A 901 4.38 24.78 -18.93
C SER A 901 4.60 23.44 -18.23
N LEU A 902 5.23 22.47 -18.92
CA LEU A 902 5.40 21.12 -18.42
C LEU A 902 6.40 21.09 -17.26
N GLU A 903 5.86 20.98 -16.05
CA GLU A 903 6.62 20.83 -14.80
C GLU A 903 7.03 19.36 -14.56
N SER A 904 6.35 18.37 -15.13
CA SER A 904 6.59 16.95 -14.88
C SER A 904 6.33 16.09 -16.11
N LEU A 905 7.30 15.25 -16.46
CA LEU A 905 7.26 14.24 -17.50
C LEU A 905 7.66 12.90 -16.87
N GLU A 906 6.75 11.93 -16.83
CA GLU A 906 7.04 10.59 -16.31
C GLU A 906 6.70 9.51 -17.35
N ILE A 907 7.72 8.83 -17.85
CA ILE A 907 7.64 7.80 -18.88
C ILE A 907 7.77 6.43 -18.21
N PHE A 908 6.90 5.48 -18.55
CA PHE A 908 6.94 4.10 -18.05
C PHE A 908 7.00 3.17 -19.26
N LEU A 909 7.97 2.26 -19.31
CA LEU A 909 8.22 1.41 -20.48
C LEU A 909 8.19 -0.06 -20.08
N GLU A 910 7.15 -0.80 -20.44
CA GLU A 910 6.97 -2.20 -20.03
C GLU A 910 8.05 -3.15 -20.63
N THR A 911 8.17 -4.35 -20.06
CA THR A 911 9.21 -5.33 -20.38
C THR A 911 9.16 -5.74 -21.87
N GLY A 912 10.21 -5.44 -22.64
CA GLY A 912 10.34 -5.94 -24.02
C GLY A 912 11.16 -5.07 -24.97
N ILE A 913 11.28 -3.77 -24.70
CA ILE A 913 12.12 -2.85 -25.47
C ILE A 913 13.59 -3.27 -25.34
N ALA A 914 14.23 -3.57 -26.47
CA ALA A 914 15.61 -4.04 -26.53
C ALA A 914 16.61 -2.88 -26.36
N SER A 915 17.61 -3.07 -25.50
CA SER A 915 18.80 -2.23 -25.42
C SER A 915 19.73 -2.54 -26.60
N THR A 916 19.49 -1.88 -27.74
CA THR A 916 20.39 -1.96 -28.90
C THR A 916 21.62 -1.09 -28.68
N GLU A 917 22.80 -1.67 -28.87
CA GLU A 917 24.09 -0.98 -28.70
C GLU A 917 24.16 0.30 -29.56
N ALA A 918 24.59 1.41 -28.94
CA ALA A 918 24.93 2.68 -29.59
C ALA A 918 23.85 3.32 -30.49
N SER A 919 22.60 3.41 -30.01
CA SER A 919 21.60 4.32 -30.59
C SER A 919 22.02 5.80 -30.46
N ASN A 920 21.76 6.62 -31.48
CA ASN A 920 22.18 8.03 -31.49
C ASN A 920 21.17 8.94 -30.75
N TRP A 921 21.42 9.20 -29.47
CA TRP A 921 20.52 9.99 -28.62
C TRP A 921 20.42 11.49 -28.94
N GLU A 922 21.20 12.04 -29.87
CA GLU A 922 21.20 13.48 -30.15
C GLU A 922 19.79 14.07 -30.37
N ASP A 923 18.97 13.44 -31.21
CA ASP A 923 17.60 13.86 -31.51
C ASP A 923 16.72 13.89 -30.25
N ALA A 924 16.70 12.81 -29.47
CA ALA A 924 15.98 12.73 -28.19
C ALA A 924 16.36 13.90 -27.25
N ILE A 925 17.65 14.21 -27.23
CA ILE A 925 18.26 15.16 -26.30
C ILE A 925 17.96 16.61 -26.70
N GLU A 926 17.89 16.93 -28.00
CA GLU A 926 17.48 18.26 -28.46
C GLU A 926 15.99 18.53 -28.20
N LEU A 927 15.15 17.51 -28.37
CA LEU A 927 13.72 17.60 -28.08
C LEU A 927 13.47 17.71 -26.56
N LEU A 928 14.10 16.85 -25.75
CA LEU A 928 14.07 16.96 -24.29
C LEU A 928 14.55 18.34 -23.80
N ALA A 929 15.58 18.91 -24.41
CA ALA A 929 16.09 20.25 -24.07
C ALA A 929 15.09 21.41 -24.28
N ALA A 930 13.96 21.21 -24.97
CA ALA A 930 12.93 22.24 -25.08
C ALA A 930 12.15 22.49 -23.77
N PHE A 931 12.12 21.51 -22.85
CA PHE A 931 11.36 21.58 -21.61
C PHE A 931 12.05 22.46 -20.53
N GLN A 932 12.22 23.75 -20.83
CA GLN A 932 12.97 24.69 -19.98
C GLN A 932 12.42 24.84 -18.54
N ASN A 933 11.13 24.54 -18.35
CA ASN A 933 10.44 24.59 -17.05
C ASN A 933 10.19 23.20 -16.44
N LEU A 934 10.84 22.14 -16.97
CA LEU A 934 10.71 20.79 -16.44
C LEU A 934 11.32 20.73 -15.04
N LYS A 935 10.51 20.32 -14.07
CA LYS A 935 10.90 20.05 -12.69
C LYS A 935 10.96 18.56 -12.39
N THR A 936 10.33 17.70 -13.18
CA THR A 936 10.32 16.24 -12.94
C THR A 936 10.47 15.50 -14.26
N PHE A 937 11.45 14.60 -14.36
CA PHE A 937 11.73 13.79 -15.53
C PHE A 937 12.03 12.34 -15.15
N LYS A 938 11.01 11.49 -15.14
CA LYS A 938 11.17 10.06 -14.87
C LYS A 938 11.09 9.24 -16.15
N ILE A 939 11.94 8.23 -16.25
CA ILE A 939 11.80 7.10 -17.17
C ILE A 939 11.95 5.84 -16.32
N LEU A 940 10.82 5.26 -15.94
CA LEU A 940 10.72 4.09 -15.08
C LEU A 940 10.51 2.83 -15.94
N PRO A 941 11.57 2.06 -16.23
CA PRO A 941 11.43 0.85 -17.02
C PRO A 941 10.74 -0.24 -16.17
N GLY A 942 9.76 -0.91 -16.76
CA GLY A 942 9.09 -2.08 -16.19
C GLY A 942 9.99 -3.32 -16.14
N SER A 943 11.19 -3.26 -16.74
CA SER A 943 12.27 -4.23 -16.56
C SER A 943 13.49 -3.56 -15.93
N SER A 944 14.23 -4.27 -15.07
CA SER A 944 15.52 -3.79 -14.57
C SER A 944 16.61 -3.68 -15.65
N ARG A 945 16.36 -4.24 -16.84
CA ARG A 945 17.28 -4.35 -17.99
C ARG A 945 17.27 -3.13 -18.91
N SER A 946 16.15 -2.43 -19.02
CA SER A 946 16.01 -1.36 -20.00
C SER A 946 16.72 -0.10 -19.51
N MET A 947 17.82 0.23 -20.18
CA MET A 947 18.72 1.34 -19.87
C MET A 947 18.90 2.24 -21.11
N LEU A 948 19.38 3.46 -20.88
CA LEU A 948 19.41 4.54 -21.86
C LEU A 948 20.85 4.78 -22.37
N GLY A 949 21.08 4.62 -23.66
CA GLY A 949 22.37 4.95 -24.30
C GLY A 949 22.76 6.44 -24.32
N ILE A 950 22.15 7.28 -23.48
CA ILE A 950 22.48 8.70 -23.33
C ILE A 950 23.89 8.81 -22.74
N SER A 951 24.81 9.39 -23.49
CA SER A 951 26.16 9.66 -23.00
C SER A 951 26.18 10.77 -21.94
N LYS A 952 27.22 10.76 -21.09
CA LYS A 952 27.57 11.86 -20.16
C LYS A 952 27.34 13.25 -20.78
N ASN A 953 27.89 13.49 -21.96
CA ASN A 953 27.88 14.81 -22.61
C ASN A 953 26.48 15.24 -23.06
N GLN A 954 25.65 14.28 -23.46
CA GLN A 954 24.24 14.52 -23.81
C GLN A 954 23.41 14.84 -22.57
N LEU A 955 23.61 14.13 -21.46
CA LEU A 955 22.96 14.43 -20.18
C LEU A 955 23.39 15.80 -19.63
N ILE A 956 24.67 16.13 -19.73
CA ILE A 956 25.20 17.49 -19.47
C ILE A 956 24.48 18.56 -20.33
N ARG A 957 24.13 18.24 -21.59
CA ARG A 957 23.36 19.15 -22.46
C ARG A 957 21.91 19.29 -22.01
N LEU A 958 21.24 18.20 -21.62
CA LEU A 958 19.89 18.25 -21.04
C LEU A 958 19.81 19.17 -19.83
N LEU A 959 20.71 18.95 -18.87
CA LEU A 959 20.70 19.62 -17.57
C LEU A 959 20.93 21.13 -17.70
N ARG A 960 21.78 21.56 -18.63
CA ARG A 960 21.95 22.98 -19.01
C ARG A 960 20.68 23.60 -19.60
N SER A 961 19.86 22.79 -20.26
CA SER A 961 18.59 23.21 -20.86
C SER A 961 17.39 23.09 -19.92
N TRP A 962 17.58 22.45 -18.76
CA TRP A 962 16.59 22.33 -17.68
C TRP A 962 17.03 23.07 -16.41
N PRO A 963 17.14 24.41 -16.43
CA PRO A 963 17.57 25.19 -15.27
C PRO A 963 16.64 25.07 -14.05
N LEU A 964 15.41 24.57 -14.24
CA LEU A 964 14.40 24.35 -13.19
C LEU A 964 14.23 22.86 -12.81
N ILE A 965 15.11 21.95 -13.24
CA ILE A 965 14.92 20.52 -12.93
C ILE A 965 15.03 20.27 -11.43
N GLU A 966 13.99 19.67 -10.84
CA GLU A 966 13.93 19.30 -9.42
C GLU A 966 14.03 17.78 -9.24
N ASP A 967 13.62 16.94 -10.19
CA ASP A 967 13.49 15.49 -10.04
C ASP A 967 13.83 14.78 -11.36
N ILE A 968 14.76 13.83 -11.35
CA ILE A 968 15.14 12.96 -12.46
C ILE A 968 15.20 11.52 -11.94
N ASP A 969 14.62 10.56 -12.66
CA ASP A 969 14.57 9.15 -12.26
C ASP A 969 14.66 8.22 -13.48
N PHE A 970 15.87 7.79 -13.85
CA PHE A 970 16.10 6.91 -15.01
C PHE A 970 17.43 6.14 -14.94
N ARG A 971 17.66 5.20 -15.86
CA ARG A 971 18.91 4.42 -15.93
C ARG A 971 19.58 4.54 -17.29
N LEU A 972 20.89 4.82 -17.30
CA LEU A 972 21.81 4.85 -18.44
C LEU A 972 22.45 3.48 -18.70
N ASP A 973 22.78 3.21 -19.96
CA ASP A 973 23.55 2.02 -20.39
C ASP A 973 24.98 2.09 -19.83
N ILE A 974 25.64 3.24 -20.04
CA ILE A 974 26.95 3.57 -19.46
C ILE A 974 26.68 4.48 -18.26
N PRO A 975 26.96 4.05 -17.02
CA PRO A 975 26.75 4.87 -15.86
C PRO A 975 27.71 6.07 -15.85
N LEU A 976 27.25 7.21 -15.33
CA LEU A 976 28.10 8.40 -15.13
C LEU A 976 29.19 8.07 -14.10
N ASN A 977 30.44 8.50 -14.26
CA ASN A 977 31.40 8.43 -13.14
C ASN A 977 31.14 9.58 -12.13
N ILE A 978 31.84 9.57 -10.99
CA ILE A 978 31.60 10.59 -9.96
C ILE A 978 32.11 11.98 -10.35
N HIS A 979 33.16 12.11 -11.18
CA HIS A 979 33.56 13.40 -11.75
C HIS A 979 32.47 13.99 -12.68
N ASP A 980 31.76 13.14 -13.40
CA ASP A 980 30.60 13.54 -14.20
C ASP A 980 29.49 14.06 -13.30
N LEU A 981 29.23 13.38 -12.18
CA LEU A 981 28.26 13.81 -11.17
C LEU A 981 28.66 15.16 -10.55
N VAL A 982 29.92 15.38 -10.16
CA VAL A 982 30.43 16.68 -9.66
C VAL A 982 30.07 17.82 -10.64
N TYR A 983 30.26 17.55 -11.93
CA TYR A 983 30.05 18.53 -12.97
C TYR A 983 28.56 18.75 -13.28
N ILE A 984 27.76 17.68 -13.28
CA ILE A 984 26.29 17.72 -13.39
C ILE A 984 25.68 18.51 -12.23
N ILE A 985 26.17 18.31 -11.02
CA ILE A 985 25.83 19.08 -9.82
C ILE A 985 26.18 20.56 -10.03
N ALA A 986 27.39 20.88 -10.48
CA ALA A 986 27.82 22.27 -10.72
C ALA A 986 26.95 23.01 -11.76
N LEU A 987 26.36 22.29 -12.72
CA LEU A 987 25.44 22.83 -13.71
C LEU A 987 24.00 23.00 -13.20
N SER A 988 23.55 22.12 -12.30
CA SER A 988 22.12 21.88 -12.04
C SER A 988 21.74 22.33 -10.63
N GLN A 989 21.73 23.63 -10.39
CA GLN A 989 21.59 24.25 -9.06
C GLN A 989 20.20 24.11 -8.40
N GLN A 990 19.20 23.62 -9.13
CA GLN A 990 17.85 23.34 -8.61
C GLN A 990 17.55 21.85 -8.50
N LEU A 991 18.48 20.99 -8.96
CA LEU A 991 18.33 19.55 -8.99
C LEU A 991 18.20 19.05 -7.56
N GLN A 992 17.04 18.49 -7.23
CA GLN A 992 16.81 17.81 -5.97
C GLN A 992 17.06 16.33 -6.25
N ARG A 993 16.17 15.64 -6.94
CA ARG A 993 16.28 14.21 -7.18
C ARG A 993 17.07 13.97 -8.46
N PHE A 994 18.16 13.24 -8.37
CA PHE A 994 18.96 12.79 -9.51
C PHE A 994 19.16 11.29 -9.45
N LYS A 995 18.05 10.55 -9.52
CA LYS A 995 18.06 9.10 -9.60
C LYS A 995 18.46 8.60 -11.00
N VAL A 996 19.48 9.22 -11.58
CA VAL A 996 20.26 8.69 -12.70
C VAL A 996 21.42 7.90 -12.13
N ASN A 997 21.65 6.71 -12.65
CA ASN A 997 22.62 5.73 -12.18
C ASN A 997 24.09 6.17 -12.40
N VAL A 998 24.70 6.76 -11.38
CA VAL A 998 26.11 7.19 -11.35
C VAL A 998 26.98 6.09 -10.75
N SER A 999 27.89 5.55 -11.55
CA SER A 999 29.05 4.77 -11.12
C SER A 999 29.96 5.56 -10.17
N ILE A 1000 30.45 4.87 -9.16
CA ILE A 1000 31.47 5.38 -8.26
C ILE A 1000 32.64 4.40 -8.26
N ALA A 1001 33.73 4.77 -8.92
CA ALA A 1001 35.02 4.10 -8.83
C ALA A 1001 35.82 4.66 -7.65
N MET A 1002 36.51 3.80 -6.90
CA MET A 1002 37.19 4.23 -5.66
C MET A 1002 38.46 5.07 -5.92
N GLU A 1003 39.02 4.97 -7.13
CA GLU A 1003 40.15 5.80 -7.60
C GLU A 1003 39.72 7.27 -7.76
N ASP A 1004 38.68 7.53 -8.56
CA ASP A 1004 38.03 8.85 -8.69
C ASP A 1004 37.76 9.46 -7.31
N VAL A 1005 37.16 8.66 -6.42
CA VAL A 1005 36.75 9.10 -5.10
C VAL A 1005 37.93 9.46 -4.22
N THR A 1006 38.95 8.61 -4.14
CA THR A 1006 40.13 8.91 -3.32
C THR A 1006 40.88 10.12 -3.86
N SER A 1007 40.87 10.35 -5.19
CA SER A 1007 41.41 11.58 -5.78
C SER A 1007 40.66 12.84 -5.31
N LEU A 1008 39.32 12.80 -5.27
CA LEU A 1008 38.46 13.91 -4.89
C LEU A 1008 38.31 14.10 -3.36
N ASP A 1009 38.61 13.08 -2.53
CA ASP A 1009 38.65 13.25 -1.07
C ASP A 1009 40.00 13.77 -0.58
N GLN A 1010 41.11 13.29 -1.15
CA GLN A 1010 42.47 13.78 -0.85
C GLN A 1010 42.68 15.23 -1.29
N ASP A 1011 41.98 15.66 -2.34
CA ASP A 1011 41.88 17.08 -2.70
C ASP A 1011 41.07 17.83 -1.63
N GLN A 1012 41.78 18.66 -0.85
CA GLN A 1012 41.20 19.53 0.18
C GLN A 1012 40.94 20.96 -0.31
N ASP A 1013 41.49 21.34 -1.48
CA ASP A 1013 41.40 22.71 -2.01
C ASP A 1013 40.24 22.88 -3.00
N SER A 1014 39.62 21.80 -3.49
CA SER A 1014 38.39 21.88 -4.29
C SER A 1014 37.20 22.37 -3.47
N ALA A 1015 36.89 23.66 -3.63
CA ALA A 1015 35.65 24.27 -3.17
C ALA A 1015 34.45 23.78 -4.02
N PHE A 1016 33.85 22.66 -3.61
CA PHE A 1016 32.69 22.08 -4.28
C PHE A 1016 31.45 22.99 -4.21
N PRO A 1017 30.63 23.06 -5.27
CA PRO A 1017 29.43 23.91 -5.28
C PRO A 1017 28.35 23.34 -4.35
N GLN A 1018 27.85 24.18 -3.44
CA GLN A 1018 26.74 23.82 -2.56
C GLN A 1018 25.45 23.62 -3.37
N ASN A 1019 25.08 22.36 -3.62
CA ASN A 1019 23.90 22.02 -4.42
C ASN A 1019 22.74 21.42 -3.60
N THR A 1020 21.54 21.49 -4.17
CA THR A 1020 20.26 21.07 -3.59
C THR A 1020 19.97 19.58 -3.72
N VAL A 1021 20.88 18.77 -4.28
CA VAL A 1021 20.59 17.38 -4.66
C VAL A 1021 20.27 16.52 -3.45
N THR A 1022 19.02 16.05 -3.44
CA THR A 1022 18.32 15.20 -2.50
C THR A 1022 18.46 13.73 -2.91
N SER A 1023 17.87 13.31 -4.02
CA SER A 1023 18.02 11.94 -4.48
C SER A 1023 19.28 11.77 -5.31
N LEU A 1024 19.90 10.61 -5.23
CA LEU A 1024 20.80 10.09 -6.26
C LEU A 1024 20.35 8.69 -6.68
N CYS A 1025 20.87 8.17 -7.77
CA CYS A 1025 20.86 6.73 -8.02
C CYS A 1025 22.31 6.35 -8.24
N LEU A 1026 22.88 5.55 -7.35
CA LEU A 1026 24.30 5.30 -7.40
C LEU A 1026 24.55 3.81 -7.63
N LEU A 1027 25.64 3.59 -8.34
CA LEU A 1027 26.18 2.33 -8.77
C LEU A 1027 27.62 2.21 -8.31
N TRP A 1028 28.17 1.04 -8.53
CA TRP A 1028 29.55 0.73 -8.16
C TRP A 1028 30.18 -0.05 -9.29
N GLU A 1029 31.21 0.51 -9.92
CA GLU A 1029 32.04 -0.18 -10.91
C GLU A 1029 33.32 -0.75 -10.28
N GLY A 1030 34.02 -1.60 -11.03
CA GLY A 1030 35.37 -2.08 -10.67
C GLY A 1030 35.45 -3.07 -9.50
N CYS A 1031 34.34 -3.49 -8.92
CA CYS A 1031 34.29 -4.38 -7.75
C CYS A 1031 33.72 -5.76 -8.13
N GLU A 1032 34.45 -6.51 -8.95
CA GLU A 1032 34.10 -7.91 -9.29
C GLU A 1032 34.13 -8.80 -8.05
N ASP A 1033 35.21 -8.70 -7.25
CA ASP A 1033 35.21 -9.14 -5.85
C ASP A 1033 34.45 -8.12 -5.00
N GLN A 1034 33.13 -8.15 -5.14
CA GLN A 1034 32.14 -7.25 -4.53
C GLN A 1034 32.26 -7.16 -3.00
N HIS A 1035 32.97 -8.11 -2.37
CA HIS A 1035 33.35 -8.16 -0.95
C HIS A 1035 34.63 -7.36 -0.61
N SER A 1036 35.01 -6.32 -1.35
CA SER A 1036 36.26 -5.55 -1.12
C SER A 1036 36.13 -4.04 -0.80
N VAL A 1037 34.92 -3.49 -0.82
CA VAL A 1037 34.59 -2.12 -0.33
C VAL A 1037 34.78 -1.98 1.20
N THR A 1038 35.91 -1.45 1.69
CA THR A 1038 36.36 -1.51 3.11
C THR A 1038 35.82 -0.41 4.05
N ARG A 1039 35.99 -0.55 5.39
CA ARG A 1039 36.08 0.52 6.44
C ARG A 1039 36.35 1.95 5.91
N ASN A 1040 37.36 2.13 5.08
CA ASN A 1040 37.70 3.47 4.58
C ASN A 1040 36.74 3.94 3.48
N ASP A 1041 36.38 3.07 2.55
CA ASP A 1041 35.85 3.45 1.24
C ASP A 1041 34.50 4.16 1.30
N ILE A 1042 33.48 3.58 1.94
CA ILE A 1042 32.22 4.35 2.16
C ILE A 1042 32.40 5.61 3.02
N GLN A 1043 33.45 5.76 3.83
CA GLN A 1043 33.68 7.03 4.54
C GLN A 1043 34.25 8.09 3.60
N VAL A 1044 35.14 7.70 2.69
CA VAL A 1044 35.75 8.57 1.68
C VAL A 1044 34.75 8.93 0.58
N ILE A 1045 33.96 7.96 0.07
CA ILE A 1045 32.83 8.24 -0.86
C ILE A 1045 31.82 9.16 -0.20
N ALA A 1046 31.59 9.01 1.09
CA ALA A 1046 30.63 9.85 1.77
C ALA A 1046 31.16 11.24 2.09
N ARG A 1047 32.43 11.40 2.44
CA ARG A 1047 33.05 12.72 2.46
C ARG A 1047 32.89 13.38 1.11
N LEU A 1048 33.12 12.64 0.03
CA LEU A 1048 32.92 13.15 -1.30
C LEU A 1048 31.44 13.51 -1.58
N LEU A 1049 30.49 12.58 -1.47
CA LEU A 1049 29.06 12.88 -1.67
C LEU A 1049 28.54 13.95 -0.72
N PHE A 1050 29.12 14.11 0.47
CA PHE A 1050 28.82 15.24 1.35
C PHE A 1050 29.40 16.55 0.81
N LYS A 1051 30.70 16.60 0.43
CA LYS A 1051 31.33 17.75 -0.23
C LYS A 1051 30.53 18.18 -1.47
N LEU A 1052 30.08 17.22 -2.29
CA LEU A 1052 29.36 17.41 -3.54
C LEU A 1052 27.89 17.80 -3.35
N THR A 1053 27.22 17.13 -2.43
CA THR A 1053 25.78 17.25 -2.19
C THR A 1053 25.53 17.30 -0.68
N PRO A 1054 25.75 18.45 -0.03
CA PRO A 1054 25.46 18.63 1.40
C PRO A 1054 23.96 18.48 1.75
N SER A 1055 23.11 18.43 0.72
CA SER A 1055 21.65 18.34 0.77
C SER A 1055 21.09 16.95 0.44
N LEU A 1056 21.92 15.90 0.52
CA LEU A 1056 21.62 14.57 -0.02
C LEU A 1056 20.79 13.67 0.93
N ASP A 1057 19.84 12.94 0.32
CA ASP A 1057 18.57 12.46 0.91
C ASP A 1057 17.97 11.08 0.51
N ASN A 1058 18.09 10.56 -0.72
CA ASN A 1058 17.75 9.14 -1.03
C ASN A 1058 18.52 8.54 -2.22
N ILE A 1059 19.15 7.38 -2.05
CA ILE A 1059 19.81 6.64 -3.13
C ILE A 1059 18.91 5.46 -3.41
N SER A 1060 18.07 5.60 -4.43
CA SER A 1060 17.52 4.43 -5.10
C SER A 1060 18.68 3.64 -5.69
N TYR A 1061 18.72 2.33 -5.47
CA TYR A 1061 19.69 1.49 -6.16
C TYR A 1061 19.19 1.12 -7.56
N ALA A 1062 20.03 1.29 -8.58
CA ALA A 1062 19.81 0.68 -9.88
C ALA A 1062 20.33 -0.77 -9.89
N ASP A 1063 19.46 -1.73 -9.57
CA ASP A 1063 19.81 -3.15 -9.73
C ASP A 1063 20.13 -3.47 -11.20
N HIS A 1064 21.42 -3.69 -11.46
CA HIS A 1064 22.01 -3.90 -12.78
C HIS A 1064 21.81 -5.31 -13.33
N SER A 1065 21.23 -6.24 -12.56
CA SER A 1065 21.34 -7.68 -12.78
C SER A 1065 20.44 -8.23 -13.91
N GLY A 1066 20.69 -7.69 -15.12
CA GLY A 1066 19.93 -7.92 -16.35
C GLY A 1066 20.24 -9.23 -17.10
N GLY A 1067 21.10 -10.08 -16.56
CA GLY A 1067 21.37 -11.42 -17.10
C GLY A 1067 20.14 -12.34 -17.07
N GLY A 1068 20.27 -13.52 -17.70
CA GLY A 1068 19.30 -14.61 -17.56
C GLY A 1068 19.23 -15.14 -16.11
N ALA A 1069 18.22 -15.95 -15.84
CA ALA A 1069 17.94 -16.50 -14.52
C ALA A 1069 19.16 -17.18 -13.85
N SER A 1070 19.66 -16.59 -12.75
CA SER A 1070 20.43 -17.17 -11.59
C SER A 1070 20.81 -16.01 -10.63
N THR A 1071 20.99 -16.09 -9.27
CA THR A 1071 20.82 -15.07 -8.09
C THR A 1071 22.02 -14.44 -7.24
N LEU A 1072 22.45 -13.12 -7.32
CA LEU A 1072 23.77 -12.47 -6.86
C LEU A 1072 23.78 -11.37 -5.77
N GLY A 1073 24.48 -11.54 -4.64
CA GLY A 1073 24.71 -10.50 -3.61
C GLY A 1073 24.50 -8.99 -3.93
N THR A 1074 23.59 -8.35 -3.18
CA THR A 1074 23.24 -6.90 -3.14
C THR A 1074 24.44 -5.94 -3.23
N PRO A 1075 24.56 -4.86 -4.04
CA PRO A 1075 25.77 -3.98 -4.25
C PRO A 1075 26.78 -3.70 -3.07
N PRO A 1076 27.13 -2.44 -2.75
CA PRO A 1076 26.96 -1.86 -1.40
C PRO A 1076 25.59 -1.26 -1.19
N SER A 1077 25.08 -1.40 0.01
CA SER A 1077 23.66 -1.27 0.34
C SER A 1077 23.36 0.18 0.18
N TRP A 1078 22.51 0.64 -0.74
CA TRP A 1078 22.40 2.09 -0.95
C TRP A 1078 21.74 2.86 0.20
N THR A 1079 21.67 2.15 1.33
CA THR A 1079 21.52 2.33 2.77
C THR A 1079 22.85 2.45 3.67
N ASP A 1080 24.13 2.17 3.26
CA ASP A 1080 25.47 2.35 3.98
C ASP A 1080 26.65 3.32 3.47
N VAL A 1081 26.47 4.44 2.72
CA VAL A 1081 27.50 5.50 2.33
C VAL A 1081 27.01 6.88 2.69
N MET A 1082 25.76 7.22 2.40
CA MET A 1082 25.10 8.43 2.86
C MET A 1082 24.67 8.23 4.35
N SER A 1083 24.75 6.96 4.78
CA SER A 1083 24.93 6.49 6.13
C SER A 1083 26.38 6.65 6.54
N VAL A 1084 27.17 7.34 5.72
CA VAL A 1084 28.25 8.26 6.08
C VAL A 1084 28.11 9.72 5.50
N VAL A 1085 26.97 10.20 4.96
CA VAL A 1085 26.75 11.65 4.58
C VAL A 1085 25.85 12.51 5.50
N ARG A 1086 24.81 12.03 6.20
CA ARG A 1086 24.00 12.88 7.14
C ARG A 1086 24.62 13.41 8.48
N GLU A 1087 25.87 13.13 8.86
CA GLU A 1087 26.73 13.60 10.00
C GLU A 1087 27.83 14.44 9.44
N LEU A 1088 28.41 14.05 8.30
CA LEU A 1088 29.13 15.06 7.53
C LEU A 1088 28.17 16.24 7.27
N GLN A 1089 26.84 15.98 7.23
CA GLN A 1089 25.80 16.95 7.61
C GLN A 1089 25.63 17.25 9.14
N SER A 1090 25.27 16.37 10.10
CA SER A 1090 25.06 16.64 11.58
C SER A 1090 26.28 17.02 12.48
N GLU A 1091 27.50 17.03 11.97
CA GLU A 1091 28.73 17.58 12.57
C GLU A 1091 29.04 18.95 11.91
N TYR A 1092 28.53 19.18 10.68
CA TYR A 1092 28.53 20.46 9.98
C TYR A 1092 27.29 21.32 10.32
N LYS A 1093 26.23 20.71 10.87
CA LYS A 1093 24.95 21.28 11.30
C LYS A 1093 24.81 21.17 12.83
#